data_AF-A0A9N7VFA6-F1
#
_entry.id   AF-A0A9N7VFA6-F1
#
_cell.length_a   1.000
_cell.length_b   1.000
_cell.length_c   1.000
_cell.angle_alpha   90.00
_cell.angle_beta   90.00
_cell.angle_gamma   90.00
#
_symmetry.space_group_name_H-M   'P 1'
#
loop_
_entity.id
_entity.type
_entity.pdbx_description
1 polymer ?
#
loop_
_entity_poly.entity_id
_entity_poly.type
_entity_poly.pdbx_seq_one_letter_code
_entity_poly.pdbx_strand_id
1 'polypeptide(L)'
;MRTSRCRTLSLRRRGEEGDGVTDVDDGRDWDIFDINQAAELDLLEGDIEMPRGRNIMMGDSYRWPTPIPYYLEDSLEMNAKGVILKAFDQYRLKTCIDFTPWNGEKNYISVYKGSGCSSFVGNQQEGEQRLSIGKKCDRIGKVVHEFLHALGFQHEHARADRDEYVNIMLDQIKPGKEDNFKTYDDQVSSALGVPYDYSSVMHYSKTSFSIGLEPTIVTNSPSFMDVIGQRMGFSASDRTKLNRLYNCTESSTFVDSCDFEQENICGMIQEPGNPKWEQRRSVSGGPQHNFTAMGQWEGKGYFMHFSTASAEPGQQASLESRWLYPKPGAQWLQFFLHNTGAADDVLNIWVREYDKATPGGKLNLFKSISGGVMGSWELHNVDLNVTQKARVVFQAVRGKSPSSGGFSLDDINLSSTKCPQHVWRIRNITSLMATTPAGKQLNSPRFLSPAGYSFQVLLDLGQTSYPQGYMGLYFHLTSGPNDHNLKWPCPWQQATMALMDQHSDIREQMNMYRMVTTDPDKLSSDGYEYYWDDPREVGSKVTQSDGSFYYRGPGFGSSTFIKHSRLRSRQFIKGDDAIFLLSLDDISDLLLPQPLPRSADYAEASAMKAGDQETPQATASNHMLIVVVAMCVSAAIFVVSTVRLGKAWKEHPTKDLPSVLISA
;
A
#
# COMPACT_ATOMS: atom_id res chain seq x y z
N MET A 1 -13.65 71.35 4.05
CA MET A 1 -14.49 71.04 2.86
C MET A 1 -13.59 70.30 1.86
N ARG A 2 -13.75 68.97 1.75
CA ARG A 2 -14.38 68.26 0.60
C ARG A 2 -13.64 68.52 -0.72
N THR A 3 -13.09 67.51 -1.39
CA THR A 3 -13.89 66.40 -1.95
C THR A 3 -13.08 65.12 -2.17
N SER A 4 -13.62 64.04 -1.62
CA SER A 4 -13.39 62.64 -1.91
C SER A 4 -13.89 62.28 -3.32
N ARG A 5 -13.06 61.66 -4.16
CA ARG A 5 -13.52 60.93 -5.35
C ARG A 5 -13.65 59.45 -5.02
N CYS A 6 -14.91 59.05 -4.89
CA CYS A 6 -15.39 57.68 -4.86
C CYS A 6 -14.93 56.96 -6.14
N ARG A 7 -14.11 55.91 -6.03
CA ARG A 7 -13.98 54.90 -7.09
C ARG A 7 -14.94 53.78 -6.74
N THR A 8 -15.95 53.66 -7.59
CA THR A 8 -17.04 52.69 -7.54
C THR A 8 -16.46 51.27 -7.45
N LEU A 9 -16.69 50.59 -6.32
CA LEU A 9 -16.57 49.14 -6.24
C LEU A 9 -17.55 48.54 -7.25
N SER A 10 -17.01 47.93 -8.30
CA SER A 10 -17.75 46.95 -9.08
C SER A 10 -17.91 45.71 -8.20
N LEU A 11 -19.03 45.63 -7.48
CA LEU A 11 -19.57 44.35 -7.02
C LEU A 11 -19.91 43.54 -8.27
N ARG A 12 -18.95 42.78 -8.80
CA ARG A 12 -19.29 41.64 -9.63
C ARG A 12 -19.94 40.62 -8.70
N ARG A 13 -21.23 40.40 -8.93
CA ARG A 13 -21.94 39.19 -8.48
C ARG A 13 -21.05 38.00 -8.87
N ARG A 14 -20.50 37.28 -7.87
CA ARG A 14 -20.10 35.89 -8.05
C ARG A 14 -21.38 35.16 -8.43
N GLY A 15 -21.54 34.92 -9.73
CA GLY A 15 -22.49 33.94 -10.22
C GLY A 15 -22.08 32.58 -9.71
N GLU A 16 -23.07 31.74 -9.46
CA GLU A 16 -22.94 30.31 -9.19
C GLU A 16 -22.22 29.63 -10.36
N GLU A 17 -20.90 29.54 -10.31
CA GLU A 17 -20.07 28.76 -11.24
C GLU A 17 -18.90 28.14 -10.47
N GLY A 18 -18.98 26.82 -10.24
CA GLY A 18 -17.90 25.88 -9.92
C GLY A 18 -17.02 26.18 -8.69
N ASP A 19 -17.10 25.32 -7.67
CA ASP A 19 -16.05 25.21 -6.65
C ASP A 19 -14.68 25.14 -7.36
N GLY A 20 -13.83 26.16 -7.20
CA GLY A 20 -12.57 26.31 -7.94
C GLY A 20 -11.61 25.15 -7.71
N VAL A 21 -11.71 24.11 -8.54
CA VAL A 21 -10.88 22.91 -8.48
C VAL A 21 -9.74 22.98 -9.50
N THR A 22 -8.57 22.48 -9.11
CA THR A 22 -7.42 22.22 -9.97
C THR A 22 -7.33 20.72 -10.21
N ASP A 23 -7.51 20.34 -11.46
CA ASP A 23 -7.30 18.98 -11.93
C ASP A 23 -5.85 18.80 -12.41
N VAL A 24 -5.10 17.97 -11.70
CA VAL A 24 -3.70 17.65 -12.02
C VAL A 24 -3.52 16.85 -13.32
N ASP A 25 -4.61 16.26 -13.82
CA ASP A 25 -4.59 15.37 -14.97
C ASP A 25 -5.04 16.05 -16.27
N ASP A 26 -5.47 17.31 -16.19
CA ASP A 26 -5.97 18.09 -17.31
C ASP A 26 -7.11 17.36 -18.08
N GLY A 27 -7.98 16.66 -17.36
CA GLY A 27 -9.10 15.90 -17.91
C GLY A 27 -8.73 14.60 -18.62
N ARG A 28 -7.50 14.08 -18.44
CA ARG A 28 -6.99 12.89 -19.16
C ARG A 28 -6.41 11.84 -18.23
N ASP A 29 -6.66 10.56 -18.52
CA ASP A 29 -6.04 9.43 -17.81
C ASP A 29 -4.66 9.15 -18.42
N TRP A 30 -3.65 9.89 -17.99
CA TRP A 30 -2.29 9.77 -18.52
C TRP A 30 -1.62 8.47 -18.06
N ASP A 31 -1.36 7.54 -18.98
CA ASP A 31 -0.49 6.40 -18.71
C ASP A 31 1.00 6.79 -18.83
N ILE A 32 1.91 5.92 -18.41
CA ILE A 32 3.37 6.10 -18.49
C ILE A 32 3.78 6.37 -19.95
N PHE A 33 3.28 5.55 -20.87
CA PHE A 33 3.61 5.64 -22.29
C PHE A 33 3.13 6.95 -22.93
N ASP A 34 1.97 7.46 -22.50
CA ASP A 34 1.44 8.75 -22.96
C ASP A 34 2.31 9.92 -22.49
N ILE A 35 2.78 9.85 -21.23
CA ILE A 35 3.67 10.86 -20.64
C ILE A 35 5.00 10.89 -21.38
N ASN A 36 5.63 9.72 -21.57
CA ASN A 36 6.94 9.64 -22.21
C ASN A 36 6.88 10.04 -23.67
N GLN A 37 5.80 9.68 -24.37
CA GLN A 37 5.57 10.12 -25.74
C GLN A 37 5.35 11.64 -25.82
N ALA A 38 4.60 12.23 -24.90
CA ALA A 38 4.41 13.68 -24.83
C ALA A 38 5.71 14.42 -24.47
N ALA A 39 6.65 13.74 -23.82
CA ALA A 39 8.00 14.22 -23.55
C ALA A 39 9.01 13.90 -24.67
N GLU A 40 8.55 13.36 -25.81
CA GLU A 40 9.36 12.99 -26.98
C GLU A 40 10.50 12.02 -26.65
N LEU A 41 10.30 11.15 -25.66
CA LEU A 41 11.26 10.12 -25.29
C LEU A 41 11.13 8.90 -26.22
N ASP A 42 12.27 8.44 -26.73
CA ASP A 42 12.37 7.23 -27.56
C ASP A 42 13.09 6.12 -26.78
N LEU A 43 12.36 5.58 -25.80
CA LEU A 43 12.80 4.51 -24.92
C LEU A 43 12.30 3.15 -25.42
N LEU A 44 13.00 2.07 -25.07
CA LEU A 44 12.54 0.72 -25.38
C LEU A 44 11.19 0.52 -24.69
N GLU A 45 10.18 0.05 -25.43
CA GLU A 45 8.84 -0.16 -24.88
C GLU A 45 8.28 1.07 -24.15
N GLY A 46 8.70 2.27 -24.55
CA GLY A 46 8.17 3.52 -24.03
C GLY A 46 8.80 4.04 -22.75
N ASP A 47 9.35 3.20 -21.87
CA ASP A 47 9.88 3.59 -20.55
C ASP A 47 11.12 2.81 -20.08
N ILE A 48 11.58 1.80 -20.84
CA ILE A 48 12.79 1.04 -20.49
C ILE A 48 14.03 1.74 -21.02
N GLU A 49 14.92 2.12 -20.11
CA GLU A 49 16.25 2.61 -20.45
C GLU A 49 17.17 1.45 -20.84
N MET A 50 17.83 1.59 -22.00
CA MET A 50 18.74 0.58 -22.52
C MET A 50 20.15 0.76 -21.94
N PRO A 51 20.80 -0.30 -21.43
CA PRO A 51 22.19 -0.21 -21.00
C PRO A 51 23.13 0.10 -22.17
N ARG A 52 24.34 0.59 -21.86
CA ARG A 52 25.34 1.00 -22.88
C ARG A 52 25.87 -0.17 -23.74
N GLY A 53 25.46 -1.42 -23.47
CA GLY A 53 25.65 -2.60 -24.32
C GLY A 53 24.33 -3.36 -24.51
N ARG A 54 23.99 -3.73 -25.75
CA ARG A 54 22.66 -4.24 -26.19
C ARG A 54 22.24 -5.64 -25.68
N ASN A 55 22.73 -6.10 -24.55
CA ASN A 55 22.32 -7.40 -24.02
C ASN A 55 21.10 -7.20 -23.11
N ILE A 56 19.96 -7.75 -23.50
CA ILE A 56 18.77 -7.78 -22.66
C ILE A 56 19.05 -8.76 -21.52
N MET A 57 19.04 -8.24 -20.29
CA MET A 57 19.73 -8.83 -19.15
C MET A 57 18.85 -9.87 -18.43
N MET A 58 19.31 -11.11 -18.36
CA MET A 58 18.82 -12.09 -17.39
C MET A 58 19.99 -12.84 -16.74
N GLY A 59 19.87 -13.09 -15.44
CA GLY A 59 20.86 -13.77 -14.62
C GLY A 59 20.86 -13.28 -13.18
N ASP A 60 21.22 -14.15 -12.23
CA ASP A 60 21.24 -13.83 -10.80
C ASP A 60 22.12 -12.61 -10.47
N SER A 61 23.11 -12.30 -11.33
CA SER A 61 23.98 -11.13 -11.20
C SER A 61 23.24 -9.79 -11.31
N TYR A 62 22.11 -9.72 -12.00
CA TYR A 62 21.34 -8.46 -12.19
C TYR A 62 20.28 -8.24 -11.11
N ARG A 63 20.25 -9.07 -10.06
CA ARG A 63 19.34 -8.88 -8.93
C ARG A 63 19.92 -7.86 -7.96
N TRP A 64 19.04 -7.05 -7.37
CA TRP A 64 19.44 -6.19 -6.26
C TRP A 64 19.59 -7.02 -4.97
N PRO A 65 20.58 -6.73 -4.11
CA PRO A 65 20.48 -7.17 -2.72
C PRO A 65 19.32 -6.45 -2.03
N THR A 66 18.73 -7.08 -1.01
CA THR A 66 17.71 -6.45 -0.16
C THR A 66 18.26 -6.25 1.26
N PRO A 67 18.07 -5.08 1.91
CA PRO A 67 17.35 -3.89 1.43
C PRO A 67 18.06 -3.16 0.28
N ILE A 68 17.29 -2.57 -0.63
CA ILE A 68 17.78 -1.83 -1.80
C ILE A 68 18.14 -0.40 -1.38
N PRO A 69 19.40 0.03 -1.57
CA PRO A 69 19.78 1.41 -1.30
C PRO A 69 19.14 2.37 -2.30
N TYR A 70 18.48 3.42 -1.81
CA TYR A 70 17.87 4.47 -2.64
C TYR A 70 18.33 5.86 -2.23
N TYR A 71 18.37 6.77 -3.19
CA TYR A 71 18.59 8.19 -2.97
C TYR A 71 17.45 8.98 -3.64
N LEU A 72 16.77 9.86 -2.90
CA LEU A 72 15.73 10.73 -3.46
C LEU A 72 16.32 12.11 -3.74
N GLU A 73 16.58 12.40 -5.02
CA GLU A 73 17.18 13.65 -5.46
C GLU A 73 16.32 14.88 -5.12
N ASP A 74 16.96 16.02 -4.90
CA ASP A 74 16.29 17.30 -4.61
C ASP A 74 15.47 17.82 -5.79
N SER A 75 15.73 17.31 -6.99
CA SER A 75 14.92 17.59 -8.19
C SER A 75 13.48 17.09 -8.09
N LEU A 76 13.21 16.08 -7.25
CA LEU A 76 11.88 15.51 -7.08
C LEU A 76 10.91 16.51 -6.43
N GLU A 77 9.69 16.53 -6.94
CA GLU A 77 8.60 17.22 -6.26
C GLU A 77 8.33 16.58 -4.90
N MET A 78 7.97 17.37 -3.89
CA MET A 78 7.67 16.87 -2.55
C MET A 78 6.57 15.81 -2.55
N ASN A 79 5.56 15.98 -3.44
CA ASN A 79 4.53 14.95 -3.61
C ASN A 79 5.12 13.63 -4.09
N ALA A 80 6.01 13.66 -5.10
CA ALA A 80 6.67 12.48 -5.63
C ALA A 80 7.51 11.77 -4.56
N LYS A 81 8.29 12.50 -3.74
CA LYS A 81 9.05 11.90 -2.62
C LYS A 81 8.15 11.08 -1.69
N GLY A 82 7.02 11.65 -1.26
CA GLY A 82 6.06 10.93 -0.41
C GLY A 82 5.35 9.76 -1.11
N VAL A 83 5.00 9.90 -2.39
CA VAL A 83 4.42 8.80 -3.19
C VAL A 83 5.41 7.63 -3.35
N ILE A 84 6.69 7.91 -3.54
CA ILE A 84 7.73 6.88 -3.64
C ILE A 84 7.85 6.10 -2.32
N LEU A 85 7.90 6.80 -1.19
CA LEU A 85 7.93 6.14 0.12
C LEU A 85 6.65 5.32 0.37
N LYS A 86 5.49 5.79 -0.09
CA LYS A 86 4.25 5.03 -0.03
C LYS A 86 4.24 3.78 -0.93
N ALA A 87 4.93 3.84 -2.08
CA ALA A 87 5.16 2.66 -2.91
C ALA A 87 6.07 1.65 -2.21
N PHE A 88 7.12 2.09 -1.49
CA PHE A 88 7.95 1.20 -0.69
C PHE A 88 7.15 0.47 0.41
N ASP A 89 6.15 1.11 1.01
CA ASP A 89 5.24 0.43 1.94
C ASP A 89 4.47 -0.73 1.27
N GLN A 90 4.08 -0.59 -0.01
CA GLN A 90 3.43 -1.68 -0.77
C GLN A 90 4.40 -2.86 -0.97
N TYR A 91 5.65 -2.58 -1.35
CA TYR A 91 6.70 -3.61 -1.46
C TYR A 91 6.89 -4.34 -0.13
N ARG A 92 7.04 -3.60 0.98
CA ARG A 92 7.24 -4.17 2.31
C ARG A 92 6.05 -5.01 2.79
N LEU A 93 4.82 -4.62 2.45
CA LEU A 93 3.62 -5.33 2.87
C LEU A 93 3.43 -6.64 2.08
N LYS A 94 3.74 -6.63 0.78
CA LYS A 94 3.40 -7.70 -0.16
C LYS A 94 4.57 -8.64 -0.48
N THR A 95 5.80 -8.23 -0.18
CA THR A 95 7.03 -8.94 -0.55
C THR A 95 8.08 -8.85 0.56
N CYS A 96 9.19 -9.58 0.39
CA CYS A 96 10.38 -9.42 1.23
C CYS A 96 11.29 -8.26 0.80
N ILE A 97 10.99 -7.57 -0.31
CA ILE A 97 11.79 -6.44 -0.79
C ILE A 97 11.61 -5.26 0.15
N ASP A 98 12.74 -4.80 0.68
CA ASP A 98 12.82 -3.60 1.50
C ASP A 98 13.76 -2.56 0.83
N PHE A 99 13.65 -1.32 1.27
CA PHE A 99 14.37 -0.15 0.76
C PHE A 99 14.98 0.61 1.94
N THR A 100 16.23 1.06 1.78
CA THR A 100 16.94 1.86 2.78
C THR A 100 17.56 3.09 2.14
N PRO A 101 17.61 4.25 2.81
CA PRO A 101 18.40 5.38 2.35
C PRO A 101 19.84 4.93 2.09
N TRP A 102 20.40 5.35 0.97
CA TRP A 102 21.77 5.05 0.58
C TRP A 102 22.77 5.63 1.57
N ASN A 103 23.76 4.83 1.95
CA ASN A 103 24.79 5.14 2.94
C ASN A 103 26.19 4.75 2.46
N GLY A 104 26.43 4.81 1.14
CA GLY A 104 27.72 4.52 0.52
C GLY A 104 27.85 3.10 -0.04
N GLU A 105 26.75 2.35 -0.16
CA GLU A 105 26.73 1.10 -0.91
C GLU A 105 27.17 1.31 -2.36
N LYS A 106 27.88 0.32 -2.93
CA LYS A 106 28.47 0.42 -4.27
C LYS A 106 27.45 0.77 -5.34
N ASN A 107 26.30 0.09 -5.35
CA ASN A 107 25.22 0.31 -6.29
C ASN A 107 23.98 0.77 -5.53
N TYR A 108 23.24 1.72 -6.10
CA TYR A 108 22.01 2.26 -5.51
C TYR A 108 21.11 2.85 -6.59
N ILE A 109 19.81 3.01 -6.28
CA ILE A 109 18.86 3.66 -7.18
C ILE A 109 18.78 5.15 -6.82
N SER A 110 19.20 6.04 -7.73
CA SER A 110 18.97 7.48 -7.63
C SER A 110 17.66 7.85 -8.34
N VAL A 111 16.66 8.22 -7.55
CA VAL A 111 15.35 8.63 -8.07
C VAL A 111 15.33 10.14 -8.25
N TYR A 112 15.03 10.59 -9.46
CA TYR A 112 15.10 12.01 -9.82
C TYR A 112 13.92 12.44 -10.70
N LYS A 113 13.71 13.74 -10.84
CA LYS A 113 12.70 14.29 -11.74
C LYS A 113 13.26 14.44 -13.15
N GLY A 114 13.05 13.44 -14.00
CA GLY A 114 13.31 13.52 -15.44
C GLY A 114 12.10 14.01 -16.24
N SER A 115 12.19 13.91 -17.57
CA SER A 115 11.14 14.36 -18.50
C SER A 115 9.92 13.43 -18.54
N GLY A 116 10.04 12.19 -18.05
CA GLY A 116 9.01 11.16 -18.06
C GLY A 116 9.17 10.16 -16.91
N CYS A 117 8.58 8.98 -17.01
CA CYS A 117 8.75 7.87 -16.08
C CYS A 117 9.62 6.80 -16.76
N SER A 118 10.75 6.42 -16.16
CA SER A 118 11.63 5.42 -16.78
C SER A 118 12.56 4.74 -15.79
N SER A 119 12.95 3.53 -16.12
CA SER A 119 13.95 2.76 -15.38
C SER A 119 14.71 1.81 -16.30
N PHE A 120 15.93 1.44 -15.89
CA PHE A 120 16.60 0.25 -16.40
C PHE A 120 15.91 -1.03 -15.89
N VAL A 121 16.07 -2.12 -16.63
CA VAL A 121 15.62 -3.46 -16.19
C VAL A 121 16.74 -4.16 -15.41
N GLY A 122 16.55 -4.34 -14.11
CA GLY A 122 17.51 -4.98 -13.20
C GLY A 122 18.62 -4.04 -12.68
N ASN A 123 19.48 -4.57 -11.81
CA ASN A 123 20.68 -3.91 -11.29
C ASN A 123 21.80 -3.92 -12.34
N GLN A 124 22.12 -2.76 -12.92
CA GLN A 124 23.16 -2.63 -13.95
C GLN A 124 24.59 -2.77 -13.37
N GLN A 125 24.76 -2.70 -12.04
CA GLN A 125 26.05 -2.79 -11.35
C GLN A 125 27.07 -1.68 -11.71
N GLU A 126 26.58 -0.52 -12.14
CA GLU A 126 27.41 0.60 -12.60
C GLU A 126 27.58 1.73 -11.55
N GLY A 127 27.14 1.50 -10.31
CA GLY A 127 27.13 2.51 -9.26
C GLY A 127 25.76 3.17 -9.11
N GLU A 128 25.70 4.48 -9.36
CA GLU A 128 24.44 5.21 -9.42
C GLU A 128 23.60 4.71 -10.60
N GLN A 129 22.44 4.12 -10.30
CA GLN A 129 21.45 3.76 -11.31
C GLN A 129 20.27 4.73 -11.24
N ARG A 130 20.05 5.49 -12.30
CA ARG A 130 19.01 6.51 -12.34
C ARG A 130 17.64 5.88 -12.60
N LEU A 131 16.61 6.42 -11.93
CA LEU A 131 15.20 6.10 -12.14
C LEU A 131 14.41 7.41 -12.19
N SER A 132 13.70 7.66 -13.29
CA SER A 132 12.99 8.91 -13.50
C SER A 132 11.56 8.82 -12.97
N ILE A 133 11.19 9.72 -12.06
CA ILE A 133 9.79 10.02 -11.69
C ILE A 133 9.53 11.49 -12.04
N GLY A 134 9.16 11.71 -13.30
CA GLY A 134 8.88 13.03 -13.85
C GLY A 134 7.50 13.58 -13.50
N LYS A 135 7.12 14.66 -14.18
CA LYS A 135 5.78 15.27 -14.05
C LYS A 135 4.70 14.25 -14.43
N LYS A 136 3.63 14.13 -13.62
CA LYS A 136 2.52 13.15 -13.76
C LYS A 136 2.89 11.68 -13.49
N CYS A 137 4.13 11.39 -13.11
CA CYS A 137 4.60 10.05 -12.71
C CYS A 137 4.40 9.76 -11.21
N ASP A 138 3.99 10.75 -10.42
CA ASP A 138 3.74 10.72 -8.98
C ASP A 138 2.42 9.98 -8.63
N ARG A 139 2.29 8.75 -9.12
CA ARG A 139 1.18 7.82 -8.89
C ARG A 139 1.77 6.50 -8.37
N ILE A 140 1.19 5.94 -7.31
CA ILE A 140 1.72 4.71 -6.68
C ILE A 140 1.90 3.58 -7.69
N GLY A 141 0.91 3.31 -8.56
CA GLY A 141 1.03 2.25 -9.55
C GLY A 141 2.15 2.48 -10.57
N LYS A 142 2.44 3.75 -10.93
CA LYS A 142 3.55 4.08 -11.84
C LYS A 142 4.90 3.92 -11.15
N VAL A 143 5.03 4.38 -9.90
CA VAL A 143 6.26 4.15 -9.13
C VAL A 143 6.49 2.65 -8.91
N VAL A 144 5.45 1.87 -8.56
CA VAL A 144 5.55 0.42 -8.44
C VAL A 144 6.05 -0.21 -9.75
N HIS A 145 5.52 0.23 -10.90
CA HIS A 145 5.92 -0.21 -12.23
C HIS A 145 7.41 0.06 -12.51
N GLU A 146 7.89 1.29 -12.33
CA GLU A 146 9.31 1.62 -12.56
C GLU A 146 10.25 0.84 -11.64
N PHE A 147 9.86 0.63 -10.38
CA PHE A 147 10.65 -0.18 -9.47
C PHE A 147 10.61 -1.68 -9.81
N LEU A 148 9.54 -2.18 -10.44
CA LEU A 148 9.50 -3.55 -10.97
C LEU A 148 10.48 -3.70 -12.13
N HIS A 149 10.57 -2.70 -13.02
CA HIS A 149 11.65 -2.65 -14.01
C HIS A 149 13.02 -2.71 -13.32
N ALA A 150 13.30 -1.83 -12.36
CA ALA A 150 14.57 -1.83 -11.62
C ALA A 150 14.89 -3.18 -10.95
N LEU A 151 13.86 -3.94 -10.56
CA LEU A 151 13.97 -5.28 -9.96
C LEU A 151 14.15 -6.43 -10.96
N GLY A 152 14.03 -6.16 -12.26
CA GLY A 152 14.28 -7.11 -13.35
C GLY A 152 13.06 -7.53 -14.17
N PHE A 153 11.94 -6.82 -14.06
CA PHE A 153 10.71 -7.15 -14.81
C PHE A 153 10.67 -6.41 -16.14
N GLN A 154 10.18 -7.10 -17.17
CA GLN A 154 9.75 -6.50 -18.43
C GLN A 154 8.22 -6.41 -18.46
N HIS A 155 7.66 -5.87 -19.54
CA HIS A 155 6.22 -5.80 -19.69
C HIS A 155 5.54 -7.16 -19.89
N GLU A 156 4.32 -7.30 -19.38
CA GLU A 156 3.54 -8.54 -19.48
C GLU A 156 3.13 -8.83 -20.93
N HIS A 157 2.83 -7.79 -21.72
CA HIS A 157 2.48 -7.94 -23.15
C HIS A 157 3.69 -8.23 -24.04
N ALA A 158 4.90 -8.34 -23.49
CA ALA A 158 6.10 -8.71 -24.23
C ALA A 158 6.47 -10.20 -24.05
N ARG A 159 5.67 -10.97 -23.29
CA ARG A 159 5.89 -12.40 -23.08
C ARG A 159 5.88 -13.20 -24.39
N ALA A 160 6.66 -14.27 -24.43
CA ALA A 160 6.73 -15.19 -25.56
C ALA A 160 5.36 -15.82 -25.92
N ASP A 161 4.52 -16.07 -24.92
CA ASP A 161 3.20 -16.72 -25.06
C ASP A 161 2.03 -15.74 -25.21
N ARG A 162 2.29 -14.43 -25.32
CA ARG A 162 1.22 -13.41 -25.26
C ARG A 162 0.13 -13.59 -26.32
N ASP A 163 0.47 -14.09 -27.51
CA ASP A 163 -0.44 -14.10 -28.66
C ASP A 163 -1.57 -15.15 -28.46
N GLU A 164 -1.44 -16.01 -27.45
CA GLU A 164 -2.53 -16.88 -26.97
C GLU A 164 -3.59 -16.12 -26.15
N TYR A 165 -3.25 -14.92 -25.65
CA TYR A 165 -4.06 -14.11 -24.73
C TYR A 165 -4.52 -12.78 -25.35
N VAL A 166 -3.72 -12.17 -26.22
CA VAL A 166 -4.01 -10.87 -26.83
C VAL A 166 -3.66 -10.85 -28.31
N ASN A 167 -4.38 -10.02 -29.08
CA ASN A 167 -4.05 -9.70 -30.46
C ASN A 167 -3.49 -8.27 -30.52
N ILE A 168 -2.39 -8.11 -31.24
CA ILE A 168 -1.79 -6.79 -31.52
C ILE A 168 -2.32 -6.27 -32.87
N MET A 169 -2.99 -5.14 -32.82
CA MET A 169 -3.57 -4.47 -34.00
C MET A 169 -2.53 -3.56 -34.64
N LEU A 170 -1.64 -4.15 -35.45
CA LEU A 170 -0.50 -3.46 -36.08
C LEU A 170 -0.91 -2.22 -36.89
N ASP A 171 -2.07 -2.25 -37.52
CA ASP A 171 -2.64 -1.15 -38.30
C ASP A 171 -3.10 0.04 -37.44
N GLN A 172 -3.28 -0.16 -36.14
CA GLN A 172 -3.67 0.88 -35.18
C GLN A 172 -2.47 1.47 -34.41
N ILE A 173 -1.26 0.92 -34.59
CA ILE A 173 -0.05 1.41 -33.91
C ILE A 173 0.51 2.63 -34.64
N LYS A 174 0.96 3.63 -33.88
CA LYS A 174 1.65 4.80 -34.46
C LYS A 174 2.88 4.37 -35.27
N PRO A 175 3.06 4.88 -36.50
CA PRO A 175 4.22 4.54 -37.32
C PRO A 175 5.53 4.79 -36.58
N GLY A 176 6.43 3.79 -36.59
CA GLY A 176 7.71 3.82 -35.89
C GLY A 176 7.65 3.39 -34.42
N LYS A 177 6.49 2.94 -33.91
CA LYS A 177 6.32 2.42 -32.55
C LYS A 177 5.97 0.93 -32.50
N GLU A 178 6.02 0.23 -33.64
CA GLU A 178 5.77 -1.21 -33.76
C GLU A 178 6.78 -2.02 -32.93
N ASP A 179 8.00 -1.53 -32.79
CA ASP A 179 9.07 -2.18 -32.02
C ASP A 179 8.74 -2.30 -30.51
N ASN A 180 7.86 -1.45 -29.97
CA ASN A 180 7.38 -1.52 -28.58
C ASN A 180 6.44 -2.71 -28.31
N PHE A 181 6.06 -3.43 -29.37
CA PHE A 181 5.21 -4.61 -29.30
C PHE A 181 5.97 -5.87 -29.71
N LYS A 182 7.30 -5.88 -29.69
CA LYS A 182 8.05 -7.13 -29.87
C LYS A 182 7.87 -8.05 -28.66
N THR A 183 7.94 -9.35 -28.89
CA THR A 183 8.01 -10.35 -27.82
C THR A 183 9.46 -10.70 -27.54
N TYR A 184 9.70 -11.17 -26.32
CA TYR A 184 10.98 -11.75 -25.93
C TYR A 184 10.80 -13.23 -25.60
N ASP A 185 11.82 -14.02 -25.92
CA ASP A 185 11.85 -15.43 -25.56
C ASP A 185 12.07 -15.63 -24.05
N ASP A 186 11.89 -16.87 -23.59
CA ASP A 186 12.04 -17.23 -22.18
C ASP A 186 13.48 -17.10 -21.65
N GLN A 187 14.48 -16.92 -22.52
CA GLN A 187 15.86 -16.62 -22.10
C GLN A 187 16.04 -15.14 -21.75
N VAL A 188 15.10 -14.29 -22.19
CA VAL A 188 15.10 -12.84 -21.99
C VAL A 188 13.99 -12.38 -21.03
N SER A 189 12.81 -12.99 -21.05
CA SER A 189 11.69 -12.71 -20.13
C SER A 189 11.04 -14.00 -19.61
N SER A 190 11.33 -14.39 -18.35
CA SER A 190 10.80 -15.63 -17.78
C SER A 190 9.42 -15.41 -17.17
N ALA A 191 8.46 -16.28 -17.52
CA ALA A 191 7.15 -16.31 -16.89
C ALA A 191 7.18 -16.79 -15.42
N LEU A 192 8.30 -17.37 -14.94
CA LEU A 192 8.47 -17.93 -13.60
C LEU A 192 7.37 -18.92 -13.18
N GLY A 193 6.78 -19.64 -14.14
CA GLY A 193 5.69 -20.59 -13.91
C GLY A 193 4.39 -19.93 -13.43
N VAL A 194 4.15 -18.66 -13.81
CA VAL A 194 2.92 -17.91 -13.50
C VAL A 194 2.13 -17.68 -14.81
N PRO A 195 0.80 -17.90 -14.83
CA PRO A 195 -0.03 -17.64 -16.01
C PRO A 195 0.07 -16.20 -16.51
N TYR A 196 -0.34 -15.95 -17.76
CA TYR A 196 -0.47 -14.60 -18.29
C TYR A 196 -1.45 -13.78 -17.44
N ASP A 197 -1.05 -12.56 -17.08
CA ASP A 197 -1.81 -11.72 -16.17
C ASP A 197 -2.30 -10.42 -16.82
N TYR A 198 -3.57 -10.42 -17.27
CA TYR A 198 -4.24 -9.21 -17.76
C TYR A 198 -4.29 -8.07 -16.73
N SER A 199 -4.20 -8.37 -15.43
CA SER A 199 -4.24 -7.38 -14.36
C SER A 199 -2.86 -6.88 -13.91
N SER A 200 -1.78 -7.33 -14.56
CA SER A 200 -0.42 -6.94 -14.22
C SER A 200 -0.25 -5.43 -14.33
N VAL A 201 0.43 -4.83 -13.36
CA VAL A 201 0.84 -3.42 -13.43
C VAL A 201 1.86 -3.17 -14.55
N MET A 202 2.54 -4.23 -14.99
CA MET A 202 3.47 -4.25 -16.12
C MET A 202 2.78 -4.48 -17.47
N HIS A 203 1.45 -4.53 -17.53
CA HIS A 203 0.73 -4.66 -18.79
C HIS A 203 0.42 -3.27 -19.39
N TYR A 204 0.59 -3.14 -20.70
CA TYR A 204 0.11 -1.99 -21.47
C TYR A 204 -1.40 -1.80 -21.37
N SER A 205 -1.87 -0.58 -21.53
CA SER A 205 -3.29 -0.31 -21.74
C SER A 205 -3.72 -0.72 -23.16
N LYS A 206 -5.03 -0.87 -23.37
CA LYS A 206 -5.57 -1.22 -24.70
C LYS A 206 -5.26 -0.18 -25.79
N THR A 207 -4.95 1.07 -25.42
CA THR A 207 -4.71 2.19 -26.36
C THR A 207 -3.24 2.65 -26.39
N SER A 208 -2.32 1.92 -25.74
CA SER A 208 -0.90 2.28 -25.75
C SER A 208 -0.38 2.45 -27.18
N PHE A 209 0.24 3.59 -27.49
CA PHE A 209 0.75 3.95 -28.82
C PHE A 209 -0.27 3.92 -29.98
N SER A 210 -1.56 4.06 -29.71
CA SER A 210 -2.60 4.10 -30.77
C SER A 210 -2.53 5.36 -31.64
N ILE A 211 -2.76 5.24 -32.95
CA ILE A 211 -2.96 6.39 -33.86
C ILE A 211 -4.22 7.21 -33.55
N GLY A 212 -5.16 6.64 -32.79
CA GLY A 212 -6.44 7.26 -32.46
C GLY A 212 -7.03 6.73 -31.16
N LEU A 213 -8.34 6.46 -31.17
CA LEU A 213 -9.07 5.91 -30.02
C LEU A 213 -9.25 4.39 -30.10
N GLU A 214 -8.96 3.80 -31.25
CA GLU A 214 -9.04 2.36 -31.46
C GLU A 214 -7.93 1.62 -30.69
N PRO A 215 -8.20 0.42 -30.16
CA PRO A 215 -7.22 -0.31 -29.37
C PRO A 215 -6.08 -0.88 -30.23
N THR A 216 -4.86 -0.78 -29.72
CA THR A 216 -3.68 -1.47 -30.25
C THR A 216 -3.54 -2.88 -29.69
N ILE A 217 -4.12 -3.15 -28.51
CA ILE A 217 -4.16 -4.46 -27.88
C ILE A 217 -5.61 -4.86 -27.64
N VAL A 218 -6.01 -5.99 -28.22
CA VAL A 218 -7.34 -6.58 -28.03
C VAL A 218 -7.20 -7.91 -27.30
N THR A 219 -7.80 -8.06 -26.13
CA THR A 219 -7.77 -9.30 -25.36
C THR A 219 -8.64 -10.37 -26.03
N ASN A 220 -8.15 -11.60 -26.11
CA ASN A 220 -8.87 -12.74 -26.70
C ASN A 220 -10.16 -13.05 -25.92
N SER A 221 -10.14 -12.83 -24.60
CA SER A 221 -11.34 -12.84 -23.78
C SER A 221 -11.83 -11.40 -23.55
N PRO A 222 -13.02 -11.01 -24.06
CA PRO A 222 -13.52 -9.63 -24.00
C PRO A 222 -13.68 -9.07 -22.58
N SER A 223 -13.87 -9.94 -21.58
CA SER A 223 -14.00 -9.55 -20.17
C SER A 223 -12.78 -8.80 -19.61
N PHE A 224 -11.62 -8.93 -20.25
CA PHE A 224 -10.36 -8.32 -19.79
C PHE A 224 -9.99 -7.02 -20.54
N MET A 225 -10.79 -6.58 -21.51
CA MET A 225 -10.50 -5.37 -22.30
C MET A 225 -10.31 -4.12 -21.44
N ASP A 226 -11.07 -3.97 -20.36
CA ASP A 226 -10.96 -2.83 -19.43
C ASP A 226 -10.15 -3.16 -18.16
N VAL A 227 -9.58 -4.36 -18.09
CA VAL A 227 -8.71 -4.81 -16.99
C VAL A 227 -7.25 -4.46 -17.28
N ILE A 228 -6.80 -4.66 -18.53
CA ILE A 228 -5.42 -4.36 -18.93
C ILE A 228 -5.05 -2.87 -18.75
N GLY A 229 -3.78 -2.62 -18.43
CA GLY A 229 -3.26 -1.27 -18.19
C GLY A 229 -3.72 -0.65 -16.87
N GLN A 230 -4.01 -1.46 -15.84
CA GLN A 230 -4.30 -0.94 -14.51
C GLN A 230 -3.05 -0.30 -13.87
N ARG A 231 -3.26 0.79 -13.11
CA ARG A 231 -2.19 1.57 -12.44
C ARG A 231 -2.49 1.79 -10.95
N MET A 232 -3.12 0.81 -10.31
CA MET A 232 -3.48 0.82 -8.89
C MET A 232 -2.30 0.32 -8.03
N GLY A 233 -1.63 -0.75 -8.48
CA GLY A 233 -0.48 -1.36 -7.81
C GLY A 233 -0.27 -2.79 -8.31
N PHE A 234 0.50 -3.60 -7.57
CA PHE A 234 0.73 -5.01 -7.91
C PHE A 234 -0.56 -5.79 -8.09
N SER A 235 -0.60 -6.64 -9.12
CA SER A 235 -1.49 -7.79 -9.12
C SER A 235 -0.97 -8.91 -8.21
N ALA A 236 -1.80 -9.93 -7.97
CA ALA A 236 -1.38 -11.14 -7.28
C ALA A 236 -0.25 -11.88 -8.02
N SER A 237 -0.26 -11.84 -9.36
CA SER A 237 0.76 -12.49 -10.20
C SER A 237 2.07 -11.71 -10.20
N ASP A 238 2.04 -10.37 -10.25
CA ASP A 238 3.24 -9.52 -10.12
C ASP A 238 3.97 -9.84 -8.81
N ARG A 239 3.21 -9.84 -7.70
CA ARG A 239 3.72 -10.21 -6.37
C ARG A 239 4.30 -11.62 -6.34
N THR A 240 3.60 -12.59 -6.95
CA THR A 240 4.04 -13.99 -6.98
C THR A 240 5.34 -14.16 -7.76
N LYS A 241 5.45 -13.52 -8.93
CA LYS A 241 6.68 -13.52 -9.74
C LYS A 241 7.83 -12.88 -8.97
N LEU A 242 7.61 -11.73 -8.33
CA LEU A 242 8.65 -11.03 -7.58
C LEU A 242 9.11 -11.84 -6.37
N ASN A 243 8.18 -12.44 -5.62
CA ASN A 243 8.50 -13.31 -4.50
C ASN A 243 9.25 -14.58 -4.92
N ARG A 244 8.92 -15.18 -6.08
CA ARG A 244 9.68 -16.31 -6.64
C ARG A 244 11.09 -15.89 -7.06
N LEU A 245 11.22 -14.72 -7.70
CA LEU A 245 12.51 -14.22 -8.18
C LEU A 245 13.49 -13.92 -7.03
N TYR A 246 12.98 -13.44 -5.90
CA TYR A 246 13.78 -13.09 -4.72
C TYR A 246 13.69 -14.11 -3.58
N ASN A 247 13.08 -15.28 -3.81
CA ASN A 247 12.88 -16.35 -2.82
C ASN A 247 12.24 -15.84 -1.50
N CYS A 248 11.26 -14.94 -1.60
CA CYS A 248 10.58 -14.40 -0.44
C CYS A 248 9.70 -15.47 0.24
N THR A 249 9.97 -15.75 1.51
CA THR A 249 9.15 -16.63 2.35
C THR A 249 8.17 -15.87 3.24
N GLU A 250 8.52 -14.64 3.61
CA GLU A 250 7.74 -13.76 4.45
C GLU A 250 7.76 -12.35 3.84
N SER A 251 6.73 -11.55 4.11
CA SER A 251 6.75 -10.13 3.77
C SER A 251 7.23 -9.29 4.94
N SER A 252 7.83 -8.15 4.62
CA SER A 252 8.52 -7.29 5.59
C SER A 252 7.60 -6.68 6.65
N THR A 253 6.36 -6.32 6.34
CA THR A 253 5.46 -5.65 7.31
C THR A 253 4.12 -6.33 7.51
N PHE A 254 3.75 -7.35 6.74
CA PHE A 254 2.54 -8.13 7.03
C PHE A 254 2.74 -8.95 8.31
N VAL A 255 1.69 -9.06 9.13
CA VAL A 255 1.74 -9.83 10.38
C VAL A 255 0.70 -10.95 10.37
N ASP A 256 -0.55 -10.62 10.05
CA ASP A 256 -1.62 -11.62 10.00
C ASP A 256 -2.82 -11.20 9.14
N SER A 257 -3.58 -12.19 8.66
CA SER A 257 -4.90 -12.02 8.03
C SER A 257 -5.78 -13.23 8.39
N CYS A 258 -7.03 -12.98 8.75
CA CYS A 258 -7.99 -14.01 9.13
C CYS A 258 -9.42 -13.63 8.73
N ASP A 259 -9.99 -14.42 7.82
CA ASP A 259 -11.36 -14.34 7.30
C ASP A 259 -12.29 -15.45 7.86
N PHE A 260 -11.76 -16.27 8.77
CA PHE A 260 -12.48 -17.37 9.43
C PHE A 260 -13.05 -18.44 8.49
N GLU A 261 -12.61 -18.55 7.24
CA GLU A 261 -13.17 -19.52 6.29
C GLU A 261 -12.77 -20.98 6.62
N GLN A 262 -11.76 -21.18 7.47
CA GLN A 262 -11.28 -22.50 7.92
C GLN A 262 -11.65 -22.79 9.39
N GLU A 263 -11.92 -24.05 9.72
CA GLU A 263 -12.30 -24.49 11.10
C GLU A 263 -11.22 -24.22 12.15
N ASN A 264 -9.95 -24.14 11.74
CA ASN A 264 -8.85 -23.83 12.65
C ASN A 264 -8.81 -22.35 13.07
N ILE A 265 -9.71 -21.50 12.54
CA ILE A 265 -9.84 -20.07 12.84
C ILE A 265 -8.50 -19.34 12.87
N CYS A 266 -7.62 -19.63 11.90
CA CYS A 266 -6.28 -19.03 11.76
C CYS A 266 -5.35 -19.26 12.97
N GLY A 267 -5.66 -20.27 13.80
CA GLY A 267 -4.97 -20.56 15.06
C GLY A 267 -5.33 -19.61 16.20
N MET A 268 -6.42 -18.85 16.09
CA MET A 268 -6.96 -18.08 17.20
C MET A 268 -7.45 -19.02 18.32
N ILE A 269 -7.33 -18.58 19.57
CA ILE A 269 -7.69 -19.36 20.74
C ILE A 269 -8.69 -18.63 21.62
N GLN A 270 -9.31 -19.38 22.53
CA GLN A 270 -10.31 -18.85 23.46
C GLN A 270 -10.05 -19.42 24.86
N GLU A 271 -10.37 -18.66 25.90
CA GLU A 271 -10.14 -19.08 27.28
C GLU A 271 -11.07 -20.25 27.70
N PRO A 272 -10.55 -21.27 28.41
CA PRO A 272 -11.40 -22.32 28.98
C PRO A 272 -12.31 -21.78 30.10
N GLY A 273 -13.58 -22.22 30.13
CA GLY A 273 -14.51 -21.93 31.22
C GLY A 273 -15.33 -20.64 31.10
N ASN A 274 -15.03 -19.78 30.12
CA ASN A 274 -15.85 -18.63 29.74
C ASN A 274 -16.77 -18.99 28.55
N PRO A 275 -17.85 -18.22 28.29
CA PRO A 275 -18.54 -18.28 27.01
C PRO A 275 -17.58 -18.09 25.85
N LYS A 276 -17.92 -18.73 24.74
CA LYS A 276 -17.07 -18.77 23.56
C LYS A 276 -17.63 -17.89 22.46
N TRP A 277 -16.72 -17.29 21.70
CA TRP A 277 -16.99 -16.88 20.34
C TRP A 277 -17.26 -18.13 19.50
N GLU A 278 -18.36 -18.12 18.78
CA GLU A 278 -18.79 -19.20 17.90
C GLU A 278 -18.52 -18.84 16.45
N GLN A 279 -17.94 -19.76 15.69
CA GLN A 279 -17.83 -19.62 14.24
C GLN A 279 -19.22 -19.88 13.62
N ARG A 280 -19.78 -18.88 12.94
CA ARG A 280 -21.15 -18.92 12.39
C ARG A 280 -21.18 -18.49 10.94
N ARG A 281 -22.17 -18.98 10.21
CA ARG A 281 -22.51 -18.53 8.84
C ARG A 281 -23.60 -17.46 8.85
N SER A 282 -24.44 -17.48 9.87
CA SER A 282 -25.53 -16.53 10.08
C SER A 282 -25.96 -16.52 11.56
N VAL A 283 -26.57 -15.43 11.99
CA VAL A 283 -27.10 -15.23 13.34
C VAL A 283 -28.52 -14.65 13.27
N SER A 284 -29.42 -15.14 14.12
CA SER A 284 -30.76 -14.55 14.28
C SER A 284 -30.64 -13.13 14.84
N GLY A 285 -31.21 -12.14 14.17
CA GLY A 285 -31.01 -10.71 14.46
C GLY A 285 -29.86 -10.05 13.71
N GLY A 286 -29.03 -10.83 13.00
CA GLY A 286 -27.97 -10.35 12.12
C GLY A 286 -26.54 -10.52 12.69
N PRO A 287 -25.53 -10.69 11.82
CA PRO A 287 -25.63 -10.65 10.36
C PRO A 287 -26.12 -11.98 9.76
N GLN A 288 -26.80 -11.89 8.60
CA GLN A 288 -27.25 -13.08 7.84
C GLN A 288 -26.14 -13.69 6.98
N HIS A 289 -25.10 -12.90 6.69
CA HIS A 289 -23.97 -13.27 5.84
C HIS A 289 -22.68 -12.68 6.44
N ASN A 290 -21.56 -13.38 6.21
CA ASN A 290 -20.24 -12.85 6.54
C ASN A 290 -19.86 -11.67 5.64
N PHE A 291 -18.83 -10.93 6.02
CA PHE A 291 -18.34 -9.81 5.25
C PHE A 291 -17.49 -10.28 4.06
N THR A 292 -16.64 -11.31 4.21
CA THR A 292 -15.72 -11.81 3.16
C THR A 292 -16.44 -12.05 1.82
N ALA A 293 -17.56 -12.79 1.85
CA ALA A 293 -18.30 -13.25 0.67
C ALA A 293 -19.43 -12.31 0.19
N MET A 294 -19.58 -11.14 0.82
CA MET A 294 -20.71 -10.26 0.60
C MET A 294 -20.83 -9.83 -0.87
N GLY A 295 -21.99 -10.07 -1.48
CA GLY A 295 -22.26 -9.77 -2.89
C GLY A 295 -21.62 -10.71 -3.91
N GLN A 296 -20.93 -11.77 -3.47
CA GLN A 296 -20.30 -12.77 -4.36
C GLN A 296 -20.95 -14.16 -4.24
N TRP A 297 -20.96 -14.75 -3.04
CA TRP A 297 -21.55 -16.07 -2.80
C TRP A 297 -22.20 -16.16 -1.41
N GLU A 298 -23.45 -15.73 -1.33
CA GLU A 298 -24.21 -15.64 -0.07
C GLU A 298 -24.37 -17.00 0.64
N GLY A 299 -24.22 -17.00 1.97
CA GLY A 299 -24.45 -18.16 2.84
C GLY A 299 -23.30 -19.18 2.93
N LYS A 300 -22.18 -18.94 2.24
CA LYS A 300 -21.05 -19.89 2.22
C LYS A 300 -19.91 -19.56 3.18
N GLY A 301 -19.71 -18.29 3.54
CA GLY A 301 -18.61 -17.87 4.39
C GLY A 301 -18.93 -17.88 5.88
N TYR A 302 -17.89 -17.67 6.68
CA TYR A 302 -17.95 -17.75 8.14
C TYR A 302 -17.49 -16.45 8.79
N PHE A 303 -17.88 -16.24 10.04
CA PHE A 303 -17.41 -15.16 10.90
C PHE A 303 -17.43 -15.62 12.36
N MET A 304 -16.75 -14.89 13.25
CA MET A 304 -16.82 -15.17 14.69
C MET A 304 -17.92 -14.34 15.35
N HIS A 305 -18.77 -14.96 16.15
CA HIS A 305 -19.87 -14.31 16.85
C HIS A 305 -19.86 -14.58 18.35
N PHE A 306 -20.03 -13.54 19.15
CA PHE A 306 -20.36 -13.66 20.56
C PHE A 306 -21.76 -13.11 20.82
N SER A 307 -22.66 -13.99 21.26
CA SER A 307 -24.04 -13.63 21.58
C SER A 307 -24.13 -13.01 22.97
N THR A 308 -24.37 -11.70 23.02
CA THR A 308 -24.66 -11.02 24.29
C THR A 308 -26.09 -11.28 24.75
N ALA A 309 -27.01 -11.64 23.84
CA ALA A 309 -28.38 -12.01 24.20
C ALA A 309 -28.49 -13.25 25.12
N SER A 310 -27.56 -14.20 24.98
CA SER A 310 -27.51 -15.43 25.78
C SER A 310 -26.55 -15.36 26.96
N ALA A 311 -25.81 -14.25 27.09
CA ALA A 311 -24.83 -14.03 28.15
C ALA A 311 -25.44 -13.24 29.33
N GLU A 312 -24.96 -13.54 30.54
CA GLU A 312 -25.34 -12.81 31.75
C GLU A 312 -24.62 -11.44 31.84
N PRO A 313 -25.24 -10.40 32.43
CA PRO A 313 -24.59 -9.11 32.64
C PRO A 313 -23.21 -9.22 33.30
N GLY A 314 -22.20 -8.61 32.70
CA GLY A 314 -20.79 -8.65 33.13
C GLY A 314 -20.01 -9.89 32.67
N GLN A 315 -20.67 -10.87 32.04
CA GLN A 315 -20.00 -12.03 31.46
C GLN A 315 -19.17 -11.61 30.24
N GLN A 316 -18.01 -12.25 30.05
CA GLN A 316 -17.05 -11.90 29.02
C GLN A 316 -16.61 -13.11 28.19
N ALA A 317 -16.27 -12.87 26.93
CA ALA A 317 -15.71 -13.86 26.03
C ALA A 317 -14.48 -13.27 25.30
N SER A 318 -13.36 -13.99 25.35
CA SER A 318 -12.10 -13.57 24.74
C SER A 318 -11.75 -14.46 23.55
N LEU A 319 -11.44 -13.82 22.41
CA LEU A 319 -10.83 -14.45 21.24
C LEU A 319 -9.42 -13.86 21.08
N GLU A 320 -8.39 -14.68 21.28
CA GLU A 320 -6.99 -14.26 21.18
C GLU A 320 -6.37 -14.75 19.86
N SER A 321 -5.54 -13.92 19.23
CA SER A 321 -4.72 -14.36 18.10
C SER A 321 -3.72 -15.46 18.50
N ARG A 322 -3.12 -16.14 17.52
CA ARG A 322 -1.85 -16.86 17.74
C ARG A 322 -0.75 -15.88 18.17
N TRP A 323 0.43 -16.38 18.51
CA TRP A 323 1.57 -15.49 18.74
C TRP A 323 1.96 -14.74 17.46
N LEU A 324 2.09 -13.43 17.60
CA LEU A 324 2.44 -12.50 16.54
C LEU A 324 3.81 -11.90 16.85
N TYR A 325 4.55 -11.59 15.78
CA TYR A 325 5.89 -11.00 15.86
C TYR A 325 5.94 -9.71 15.02
N PRO A 326 5.19 -8.66 15.41
CA PRO A 326 5.17 -7.41 14.67
C PRO A 326 6.56 -6.74 14.69
N LYS A 327 6.89 -6.00 13.63
CA LYS A 327 8.07 -5.13 13.66
C LYS A 327 7.84 -3.96 14.63
N PRO A 328 8.88 -3.47 15.33
CA PRO A 328 8.76 -2.29 16.18
C PRO A 328 8.23 -1.08 15.40
N GLY A 329 7.39 -0.28 16.04
CA GLY A 329 6.78 0.92 15.44
C GLY A 329 5.26 0.84 15.41
N ALA A 330 4.64 1.61 14.54
CA ALA A 330 3.19 1.61 14.38
C ALA A 330 2.72 0.31 13.72
N GLN A 331 1.65 -0.28 14.24
CA GLN A 331 0.91 -1.35 13.56
C GLN A 331 -0.55 -0.96 13.36
N TRP A 332 -1.09 -1.42 12.23
CA TRP A 332 -2.46 -1.21 11.81
C TRP A 332 -3.23 -2.51 11.97
N LEU A 333 -4.06 -2.58 13.01
CA LEU A 333 -5.08 -3.60 13.14
C LEU A 333 -6.36 -3.08 12.49
N GLN A 334 -6.87 -3.81 11.50
CA GLN A 334 -8.19 -3.57 10.90
C GLN A 334 -9.06 -4.82 10.99
N PHE A 335 -10.37 -4.62 11.14
CA PHE A 335 -11.35 -5.70 11.13
C PHE A 335 -12.75 -5.12 10.86
N PHE A 336 -13.65 -5.97 10.38
CA PHE A 336 -15.06 -5.63 10.25
C PHE A 336 -15.83 -6.11 11.47
N LEU A 337 -16.64 -5.22 12.05
CA LEU A 337 -17.49 -5.48 13.21
C LEU A 337 -18.96 -5.30 12.82
N HIS A 338 -19.79 -6.30 13.08
CA HIS A 338 -21.24 -6.17 13.03
C HIS A 338 -21.83 -6.23 14.43
N ASN A 339 -22.48 -5.14 14.85
CA ASN A 339 -23.07 -5.02 16.18
C ASN A 339 -24.61 -5.14 16.14
N THR A 340 -25.15 -6.08 16.91
CA THR A 340 -26.60 -6.24 17.17
C THR A 340 -26.89 -6.34 18.67
N GLY A 341 -25.88 -6.10 19.51
CA GLY A 341 -25.98 -6.11 20.96
C GLY A 341 -26.64 -4.86 21.54
N ALA A 342 -26.69 -4.78 22.87
CA ALA A 342 -27.14 -3.60 23.58
C ALA A 342 -26.12 -2.45 23.47
N ALA A 343 -26.58 -1.21 23.65
CA ALA A 343 -25.71 -0.03 23.55
C ALA A 343 -24.59 0.01 24.60
N ASP A 344 -24.78 -0.66 25.74
CA ASP A 344 -23.81 -0.78 26.82
C ASP A 344 -23.01 -2.11 26.80
N ASP A 345 -23.20 -2.95 25.78
CA ASP A 345 -22.26 -4.02 25.49
C ASP A 345 -20.94 -3.41 24.99
N VAL A 346 -19.81 -4.03 25.34
CA VAL A 346 -18.48 -3.49 25.03
C VAL A 346 -17.60 -4.55 24.38
N LEU A 347 -16.96 -4.20 23.26
CA LEU A 347 -15.84 -4.93 22.69
C LEU A 347 -14.54 -4.20 23.03
N ASN A 348 -13.70 -4.83 23.84
CA ASN A 348 -12.36 -4.35 24.18
C ASN A 348 -11.32 -5.03 23.27
N ILE A 349 -10.40 -4.21 22.76
CA ILE A 349 -9.22 -4.64 22.00
C ILE A 349 -8.02 -4.48 22.91
N TRP A 350 -7.51 -5.61 23.40
CA TRP A 350 -6.29 -5.65 24.19
C TRP A 350 -5.13 -6.22 23.38
N VAL A 351 -3.92 -5.96 23.83
CA VAL A 351 -2.73 -6.69 23.41
C VAL A 351 -2.06 -7.29 24.62
N ARG A 352 -1.76 -8.60 24.55
CA ARG A 352 -0.96 -9.31 25.54
C ARG A 352 0.47 -9.42 25.04
N GLU A 353 1.37 -8.62 25.59
CA GLU A 353 2.80 -8.60 25.24
C GLU A 353 3.60 -9.52 26.15
N TYR A 354 4.51 -10.31 25.59
CA TYR A 354 5.32 -11.27 26.33
C TYR A 354 6.78 -10.83 26.32
N ASP A 355 7.35 -10.64 27.51
CA ASP A 355 8.77 -10.40 27.68
C ASP A 355 9.40 -11.35 28.72
N LYS A 356 10.70 -11.23 28.92
CA LYS A 356 11.43 -12.08 29.90
C LYS A 356 10.98 -11.82 31.35
N ALA A 357 10.51 -10.62 31.67
CA ALA A 357 10.09 -10.22 33.02
C ALA A 357 8.64 -10.65 33.33
N THR A 358 7.81 -10.77 32.31
CA THR A 358 6.41 -11.17 32.36
C THR A 358 6.13 -12.32 31.38
N PRO A 359 6.62 -13.55 31.67
CA PRO A 359 6.39 -14.71 30.80
C PRO A 359 4.90 -15.06 30.61
N GLY A 360 4.04 -14.70 31.57
CA GLY A 360 2.57 -14.84 31.48
C GLY A 360 1.89 -13.78 30.60
N GLY A 361 2.65 -12.80 30.12
CA GLY A 361 2.19 -11.70 29.28
C GLY A 361 1.53 -10.57 30.06
N LYS A 362 1.86 -9.32 29.70
CA LYS A 362 1.23 -8.10 30.20
C LYS A 362 0.11 -7.68 29.24
N LEU A 363 -1.10 -7.51 29.76
CA LEU A 363 -2.26 -7.09 28.98
C LEU A 363 -2.39 -5.55 29.00
N ASN A 364 -2.46 -4.94 27.83
CA ASN A 364 -2.61 -3.49 27.63
C ASN A 364 -3.88 -3.22 26.81
N LEU A 365 -4.76 -2.30 27.27
CA LEU A 365 -5.97 -1.92 26.54
C LEU A 365 -5.61 -0.89 25.47
N PHE A 366 -6.02 -1.12 24.22
CA PHE A 366 -5.82 -0.19 23.11
C PHE A 366 -7.11 0.50 22.67
N LYS A 367 -8.24 -0.22 22.70
CA LYS A 367 -9.53 0.34 22.29
C LYS A 367 -10.68 -0.31 23.03
N SER A 368 -11.70 0.48 23.37
CA SER A 368 -13.03 -0.02 23.74
C SER A 368 -14.05 0.51 22.73
N ILE A 369 -14.92 -0.38 22.26
CA ILE A 369 -15.96 -0.10 21.28
C ILE A 369 -17.29 -0.48 21.93
N SER A 370 -18.20 0.49 22.05
CA SER A 370 -19.55 0.31 22.60
C SER A 370 -20.54 1.14 21.81
N GLY A 371 -21.75 0.62 21.61
CA GLY A 371 -22.74 1.25 20.72
C GLY A 371 -22.28 1.26 19.25
N GLY A 372 -22.54 2.37 18.56
CA GLY A 372 -22.21 2.56 17.14
C GLY A 372 -23.38 2.29 16.19
N VAL A 373 -23.07 2.10 14.90
CA VAL A 373 -24.07 1.72 13.90
C VAL A 373 -24.45 0.26 14.12
N MET A 374 -25.73 0.01 14.35
CA MET A 374 -26.26 -1.34 14.55
C MET A 374 -26.73 -1.95 13.23
N GLY A 375 -26.64 -3.27 13.10
CA GLY A 375 -27.18 -3.99 11.95
C GLY A 375 -26.41 -3.79 10.64
N SER A 376 -25.16 -3.34 10.71
CA SER A 376 -24.27 -3.19 9.55
C SER A 376 -22.85 -3.62 9.91
N TRP A 377 -22.12 -4.17 8.94
CA TRP A 377 -20.69 -4.44 9.07
C TRP A 377 -19.92 -3.13 8.97
N GLU A 378 -19.18 -2.74 9.99
CA GLU A 378 -18.40 -1.49 10.07
C GLU A 378 -16.90 -1.80 10.10
N LEU A 379 -16.10 -1.09 9.30
CA LEU A 379 -14.64 -1.17 9.37
C LEU A 379 -14.14 -0.43 10.61
N HIS A 380 -13.32 -1.11 11.41
CA HIS A 380 -12.60 -0.53 12.54
C HIS A 380 -11.10 -0.58 12.32
N ASN A 381 -10.42 0.52 12.67
CA ASN A 381 -8.97 0.63 12.67
C ASN A 381 -8.48 0.90 14.11
N VAL A 382 -7.42 0.22 14.52
CA VAL A 382 -6.79 0.41 15.83
C VAL A 382 -5.28 0.53 15.63
N ASP A 383 -4.74 1.69 16.03
CA ASP A 383 -3.29 1.92 16.11
C ASP A 383 -2.72 1.13 17.29
N LEU A 384 -1.81 0.20 16.98
CA LEU A 384 -1.02 -0.50 17.97
C LEU A 384 0.43 -0.01 17.91
N ASN A 385 1.16 -0.21 19.02
CA ASN A 385 2.60 0.07 19.11
C ASN A 385 3.28 -1.00 19.97
N VAL A 386 3.31 -2.20 19.43
CA VAL A 386 3.82 -3.42 20.06
C VAL A 386 5.27 -3.59 19.68
N THR A 387 6.11 -3.94 20.66
CA THR A 387 7.57 -4.08 20.42
C THR A 387 8.07 -5.50 20.61
N GLN A 388 7.24 -6.37 21.20
CA GLN A 388 7.61 -7.73 21.56
C GLN A 388 6.67 -8.75 20.90
N LYS A 389 6.95 -10.04 21.11
CA LYS A 389 5.99 -11.10 20.81
C LYS A 389 4.68 -10.80 21.53
N ALA A 390 3.55 -10.88 20.83
CA ALA A 390 2.26 -10.50 21.40
C ALA A 390 1.10 -11.36 20.90
N ARG A 391 -0.06 -11.16 21.53
CA ARG A 391 -1.38 -11.56 21.01
C ARG A 391 -2.33 -10.38 21.01
N VAL A 392 -3.13 -10.25 19.98
CA VAL A 392 -4.30 -9.38 20.00
C VAL A 392 -5.44 -10.14 20.65
N VAL A 393 -6.18 -9.49 21.56
CA VAL A 393 -7.29 -10.09 22.31
C VAL A 393 -8.56 -9.28 22.07
N PHE A 394 -9.53 -9.90 21.41
CA PHE A 394 -10.88 -9.38 21.23
C PHE A 394 -11.75 -9.88 22.37
N GLN A 395 -12.03 -9.00 23.33
CA GLN A 395 -12.82 -9.32 24.51
C GLN A 395 -14.18 -8.65 24.43
N ALA A 396 -15.23 -9.42 24.21
CA ALA A 396 -16.59 -8.93 24.33
C ALA A 396 -17.07 -9.04 25.78
N VAL A 397 -17.78 -8.02 26.25
CA VAL A 397 -18.33 -7.92 27.61
C VAL A 397 -19.81 -7.54 27.52
N ARG A 398 -20.64 -8.33 28.19
CA ARG A 398 -22.08 -8.11 28.27
C ARG A 398 -22.42 -6.94 29.20
N GLY A 399 -23.17 -5.97 28.68
CA GLY A 399 -23.73 -4.85 29.43
C GLY A 399 -24.89 -5.24 30.34
N LYS A 400 -25.52 -4.25 30.99
CA LYS A 400 -26.67 -4.45 31.88
C LYS A 400 -28.00 -4.37 31.14
N SER A 401 -28.06 -3.62 30.04
CA SER A 401 -29.28 -3.40 29.27
C SER A 401 -29.65 -4.65 28.47
N PRO A 402 -30.93 -4.98 28.26
CA PRO A 402 -31.32 -6.16 27.46
C PRO A 402 -30.69 -6.14 26.06
N SER A 403 -30.11 -7.27 25.64
CA SER A 403 -29.55 -7.46 24.30
C SER A 403 -30.35 -8.51 23.55
N SER A 404 -30.53 -8.30 22.25
CA SER A 404 -31.17 -9.24 21.33
C SER A 404 -30.20 -9.86 20.31
N GLY A 405 -28.91 -9.56 20.40
CA GLY A 405 -27.90 -10.01 19.44
C GLY A 405 -26.52 -10.19 20.07
N GLY A 406 -25.52 -9.53 19.48
CA GLY A 406 -24.14 -9.60 19.96
C GLY A 406 -23.13 -8.91 19.05
N PHE A 407 -21.88 -9.34 19.14
CA PHE A 407 -20.78 -8.86 18.30
C PHE A 407 -20.37 -9.92 17.30
N SER A 408 -20.16 -9.52 16.05
CA SER A 408 -19.61 -10.39 15.01
C SER A 408 -18.36 -9.78 14.40
N LEU A 409 -17.29 -10.55 14.28
CA LEU A 409 -15.98 -10.15 13.77
C LEU A 409 -15.65 -10.90 12.48
N ASP A 410 -15.12 -10.19 11.50
CA ASP A 410 -14.69 -10.77 10.24
C ASP A 410 -13.55 -9.97 9.59
N ASP A 411 -12.87 -10.57 8.61
CA ASP A 411 -11.79 -9.98 7.79
C ASP A 411 -10.73 -9.22 8.63
N ILE A 412 -10.21 -9.87 9.68
CA ILE A 412 -9.19 -9.29 10.57
C ILE A 412 -7.84 -9.26 9.85
N ASN A 413 -7.20 -8.10 9.77
CA ASN A 413 -5.86 -7.94 9.22
C ASN A 413 -4.97 -7.14 10.16
N LEU A 414 -3.70 -7.53 10.24
CA LEU A 414 -2.67 -6.83 11.01
C LEU A 414 -1.41 -6.65 10.15
N SER A 415 -0.94 -5.41 10.08
CA SER A 415 0.33 -5.06 9.44
C SER A 415 1.14 -4.09 10.30
N SER A 416 2.46 -4.14 10.20
CA SER A 416 3.40 -3.19 10.81
C SER A 416 3.50 -1.92 9.95
N THR A 417 2.39 -1.23 9.82
CA THR A 417 2.20 0.00 9.05
C THR A 417 1.36 0.99 9.85
N LYS A 418 1.39 2.28 9.51
CA LYS A 418 0.53 3.30 10.12
C LYS A 418 -0.94 3.10 9.73
N CYS A 419 -1.88 3.33 10.64
CA CYS A 419 -3.31 3.38 10.30
C CYS A 419 -3.63 4.60 9.43
N PRO A 420 -4.66 4.53 8.59
CA PRO A 420 -5.28 5.74 8.06
C PRO A 420 -5.90 6.54 9.21
N GLN A 421 -5.67 7.86 9.21
CA GLN A 421 -6.15 8.76 10.26
C GLN A 421 -7.69 8.84 10.31
N HIS A 422 -8.36 8.80 9.14
CA HIS A 422 -9.81 8.91 9.02
C HIS A 422 -10.36 7.91 8.00
N VAL A 423 -11.62 7.53 8.19
CA VAL A 423 -12.38 6.68 7.27
C VAL A 423 -13.64 7.41 6.84
N TRP A 424 -13.84 7.53 5.54
CA TRP A 424 -15.08 8.02 4.95
C TRP A 424 -15.78 6.88 4.21
N ARG A 425 -16.85 6.36 4.82
CA ARG A 425 -17.71 5.35 4.19
C ARG A 425 -18.88 6.01 3.49
N ILE A 426 -19.07 5.67 2.22
CA ILE A 426 -20.22 6.05 1.41
C ILE A 426 -21.12 4.83 1.29
N ARG A 427 -22.34 4.94 1.79
CA ARG A 427 -23.35 3.88 1.70
C ARG A 427 -24.26 4.09 0.50
N ASN A 428 -24.82 2.99 -0.02
CA ASN A 428 -25.74 3.01 -1.16
C ASN A 428 -25.11 3.67 -2.39
N ILE A 429 -23.83 3.38 -2.64
CA ILE A 429 -23.05 4.09 -3.67
C ILE A 429 -23.58 3.78 -5.06
N THR A 430 -24.12 2.59 -5.31
CA THR A 430 -24.71 2.24 -6.61
C THR A 430 -25.90 3.13 -6.92
N SER A 431 -26.79 3.38 -5.94
CA SER A 431 -27.89 4.32 -6.16
C SER A 431 -27.40 5.75 -6.30
N LEU A 432 -26.41 6.19 -5.52
CA LEU A 432 -25.85 7.54 -5.63
C LEU A 432 -25.22 7.76 -7.01
N MET A 433 -24.48 6.77 -7.51
CA MET A 433 -23.92 6.75 -8.87
C MET A 433 -24.97 6.68 -9.96
N ALA A 434 -26.23 6.34 -9.66
CA ALA A 434 -27.33 6.32 -10.62
C ALA A 434 -28.22 7.58 -10.55
N THR A 435 -28.34 8.22 -9.39
CA THR A 435 -29.33 9.30 -9.15
C THR A 435 -28.71 10.68 -8.91
N THR A 436 -27.42 10.78 -8.60
CA THR A 436 -26.76 12.06 -8.35
C THR A 436 -26.73 12.89 -9.63
N PRO A 437 -27.37 14.07 -9.67
CA PRO A 437 -27.41 14.87 -10.88
C PRO A 437 -26.02 15.28 -11.36
N ALA A 438 -25.92 15.43 -12.67
CA ALA A 438 -24.83 16.11 -13.36
C ALA A 438 -24.26 17.30 -12.59
N GLY A 439 -22.96 17.29 -12.29
CA GLY A 439 -22.27 18.39 -11.59
C GLY A 439 -22.54 18.49 -10.08
N LYS A 440 -23.37 17.62 -9.50
CA LYS A 440 -23.53 17.52 -8.05
C LYS A 440 -22.48 16.58 -7.48
N GLN A 441 -21.77 17.06 -6.46
CA GLN A 441 -20.64 16.35 -5.86
C GLN A 441 -21.00 15.86 -4.44
N LEU A 442 -20.38 14.76 -4.02
CA LEU A 442 -20.47 14.25 -2.66
C LEU A 442 -19.31 14.79 -1.83
N ASN A 443 -19.61 15.31 -0.66
CA ASN A 443 -18.61 15.82 0.26
C ASN A 443 -18.45 14.87 1.45
N SER A 444 -17.21 14.58 1.83
CA SER A 444 -16.93 13.91 3.09
C SER A 444 -17.34 14.79 4.28
N PRO A 445 -17.44 14.22 5.49
CA PRO A 445 -17.33 15.01 6.71
C PRO A 445 -16.04 15.84 6.72
N ARG A 446 -16.00 16.89 7.54
CA ARG A 446 -14.75 17.61 7.79
C ARG A 446 -13.93 16.86 8.82
N PHE A 447 -12.63 16.73 8.55
CA PHE A 447 -11.67 15.99 9.39
C PHE A 447 -10.57 16.92 9.88
N LEU A 448 -9.93 16.55 10.99
CA LEU A 448 -8.76 17.25 11.54
C LEU A 448 -7.52 16.39 11.37
N SER A 449 -6.47 16.97 10.80
CA SER A 449 -5.14 16.35 10.75
C SER A 449 -4.43 16.39 12.11
N PRO A 450 -3.40 15.56 12.34
CA PRO A 450 -2.55 15.63 13.52
C PRO A 450 -1.89 17.00 13.73
N ALA A 451 -1.54 17.69 12.64
CA ALA A 451 -1.00 19.06 12.68
C ALA A 451 -2.05 20.13 13.01
N GLY A 452 -3.34 19.76 13.04
CA GLY A 452 -4.45 20.64 13.44
C GLY A 452 -5.22 21.27 12.28
N TYR A 453 -4.78 21.13 11.03
CA TYR A 453 -5.51 21.62 9.84
C TYR A 453 -6.81 20.84 9.65
N SER A 454 -7.90 21.57 9.37
CA SER A 454 -9.18 20.99 8.99
C SER A 454 -9.25 20.79 7.48
N PHE A 455 -9.76 19.66 7.02
CA PHE A 455 -9.87 19.33 5.61
C PHE A 455 -11.15 18.57 5.26
N GLN A 456 -11.46 18.51 3.97
CA GLN A 456 -12.58 17.78 3.41
C GLN A 456 -12.19 17.17 2.06
N VAL A 457 -12.75 16.01 1.74
CA VAL A 457 -12.59 15.36 0.44
C VAL A 457 -13.89 15.44 -0.32
N LEU A 458 -13.79 15.79 -1.59
CA LEU A 458 -14.90 15.90 -2.52
C LEU A 458 -14.79 14.78 -3.55
N LEU A 459 -15.89 14.09 -3.79
CA LEU A 459 -16.03 13.04 -4.79
C LEU A 459 -17.04 13.48 -5.86
N ASP A 460 -16.57 13.55 -7.10
CA ASP A 460 -17.42 13.67 -8.27
C ASP A 460 -17.72 12.25 -8.79
N LEU A 461 -18.99 11.91 -8.95
CA LEU A 461 -19.44 10.60 -9.39
C LEU A 461 -19.53 10.46 -10.92
N GLY A 462 -19.18 11.47 -11.70
CA GLY A 462 -18.81 11.24 -13.11
C GLY A 462 -19.93 10.93 -14.09
N GLN A 463 -21.20 11.12 -13.73
CA GLN A 463 -22.33 10.78 -14.62
C GLN A 463 -22.36 11.63 -15.91
N THR A 464 -21.91 12.89 -15.84
CA THR A 464 -21.91 13.82 -16.98
C THR A 464 -20.71 14.77 -16.99
N SER A 465 -19.85 14.74 -15.97
CA SER A 465 -18.63 15.53 -15.94
C SER A 465 -17.61 14.94 -16.92
N TYR A 466 -16.82 15.80 -17.55
CA TYR A 466 -15.72 15.35 -18.41
C TYR A 466 -14.49 15.03 -17.54
N PRO A 467 -13.81 13.89 -17.78
CA PRO A 467 -14.16 12.84 -18.75
C PRO A 467 -15.27 11.90 -18.25
N GLN A 468 -16.22 11.57 -19.13
CA GLN A 468 -17.36 10.72 -18.78
C GLN A 468 -16.92 9.33 -18.33
N GLY A 469 -17.62 8.77 -17.33
CA GLY A 469 -17.36 7.42 -16.85
C GLY A 469 -16.18 7.31 -15.88
N TYR A 470 -15.70 8.42 -15.33
CA TYR A 470 -14.72 8.45 -14.25
C TYR A 470 -15.29 9.11 -13.00
N MET A 471 -14.94 8.58 -11.84
CA MET A 471 -15.05 9.35 -10.62
C MET A 471 -13.86 10.29 -10.48
N GLY A 472 -14.11 11.53 -10.10
CA GLY A 472 -13.11 12.52 -9.74
C GLY A 472 -12.98 12.67 -8.23
N LEU A 473 -11.79 12.99 -7.73
CA LEU A 473 -11.49 13.09 -6.30
C LEU A 473 -10.62 14.31 -6.00
N TYR A 474 -11.08 15.17 -5.10
CA TYR A 474 -10.43 16.45 -4.79
C TYR A 474 -10.28 16.66 -3.29
N PHE A 475 -9.11 17.14 -2.88
CA PHE A 475 -8.79 17.52 -1.52
C PHE A 475 -8.96 19.02 -1.31
N HIS A 476 -9.58 19.42 -0.20
CA HIS A 476 -9.75 20.81 0.19
C HIS A 476 -9.31 21.02 1.64
N LEU A 477 -8.58 22.11 1.90
CA LEU A 477 -8.50 22.67 3.25
C LEU A 477 -9.82 23.37 3.58
N THR A 478 -10.22 23.34 4.84
CA THR A 478 -11.45 23.98 5.34
C THR A 478 -11.16 24.77 6.59
N SER A 479 -11.94 25.80 6.85
CA SER A 479 -11.79 26.58 8.08
C SER A 479 -12.07 25.69 9.29
N GLY A 480 -11.12 25.58 10.20
CA GLY A 480 -11.13 24.74 11.38
C GLY A 480 -11.01 25.52 12.70
N PRO A 481 -11.15 24.82 13.84
CA PRO A 481 -11.03 25.43 15.17
C PRO A 481 -9.62 25.93 15.50
N ASN A 482 -8.59 25.42 14.82
CA ASN A 482 -7.18 25.68 15.16
C ASN A 482 -6.53 26.76 14.29
N ASP A 483 -7.20 27.23 13.23
CA ASP A 483 -6.60 28.00 12.14
C ASP A 483 -5.81 29.24 12.59
N HIS A 484 -6.23 29.89 13.68
CA HIS A 484 -5.52 31.05 14.24
C HIS A 484 -4.12 30.76 14.78
N ASN A 485 -3.82 29.50 15.09
CA ASN A 485 -2.54 29.04 15.63
C ASN A 485 -1.71 28.27 14.59
N LEU A 486 -2.25 28.05 13.40
CA LEU A 486 -1.58 27.30 12.33
C LEU A 486 -0.76 28.23 11.45
N LYS A 487 0.25 27.65 10.80
CA LYS A 487 1.04 28.35 9.80
C LYS A 487 0.29 28.40 8.47
N TRP A 488 0.25 29.56 7.85
CA TRP A 488 -0.33 29.75 6.53
C TRP A 488 0.66 30.50 5.61
N PRO A 489 0.73 30.16 4.31
CA PRO A 489 0.07 29.04 3.64
C PRO A 489 0.49 27.67 4.20
N CYS A 490 -0.41 26.68 4.10
CA CYS A 490 -0.26 25.35 4.71
C CYS A 490 0.98 24.62 4.17
N PRO A 491 2.04 24.41 4.97
CA PRO A 491 3.33 23.97 4.46
C PRO A 491 3.44 22.43 4.46
N TRP A 492 3.63 21.87 3.27
CA TRP A 492 4.11 20.51 3.02
C TRP A 492 3.32 19.40 3.73
N GLN A 493 2.01 19.58 3.85
CA GLN A 493 1.11 18.52 4.31
C GLN A 493 0.71 17.66 3.11
N GLN A 494 0.95 16.36 3.20
CA GLN A 494 0.59 15.40 2.17
C GLN A 494 -0.71 14.68 2.52
N ALA A 495 -1.75 14.97 1.75
CA ALA A 495 -3.02 14.27 1.78
C ALA A 495 -2.90 12.95 1.04
N THR A 496 -3.14 11.83 1.72
CA THR A 496 -3.32 10.51 1.10
C THR A 496 -4.80 10.15 1.10
N MET A 497 -5.37 9.98 -0.08
CA MET A 497 -6.76 9.56 -0.27
C MET A 497 -6.78 8.23 -1.01
N ALA A 498 -7.33 7.19 -0.40
CA ALA A 498 -7.35 5.84 -0.99
C ALA A 498 -8.78 5.30 -1.02
N LEU A 499 -9.24 4.87 -2.19
CA LEU A 499 -10.42 4.02 -2.31
C LEU A 499 -10.01 2.57 -2.04
N MET A 500 -10.57 1.99 -0.99
CA MET A 500 -10.21 0.66 -0.52
C MET A 500 -10.80 -0.43 -1.43
N ASP A 501 -9.95 -1.33 -1.90
CA ASP A 501 -10.35 -2.65 -2.38
C ASP A 501 -10.61 -3.52 -1.15
N GLN A 502 -11.87 -3.86 -0.89
CA GLN A 502 -12.33 -4.48 0.37
C GLN A 502 -12.09 -6.00 0.41
N HIS A 503 -10.97 -6.43 -0.17
CA HIS A 503 -10.50 -7.82 -0.14
C HIS A 503 -10.13 -8.22 1.29
N SER A 504 -10.53 -9.44 1.67
CA SER A 504 -10.36 -9.97 3.03
C SER A 504 -8.90 -10.08 3.46
N ASP A 505 -8.02 -10.46 2.54
CA ASP A 505 -6.57 -10.42 2.73
C ASP A 505 -5.96 -9.09 2.28
N ILE A 506 -5.37 -8.34 3.22
CA ILE A 506 -4.68 -7.06 2.97
C ILE A 506 -3.58 -7.17 1.90
N ARG A 507 -2.97 -8.35 1.72
CA ARG A 507 -1.91 -8.58 0.73
C ARG A 507 -2.44 -8.61 -0.70
N GLU A 508 -3.73 -8.83 -0.89
CA GLU A 508 -4.43 -8.86 -2.18
C GLU A 508 -5.15 -7.54 -2.51
N GLN A 509 -5.21 -6.60 -1.56
CA GLN A 509 -5.86 -5.31 -1.77
C GLN A 509 -5.10 -4.48 -2.81
N MET A 510 -5.81 -4.07 -3.86
CA MET A 510 -5.32 -3.15 -4.89
C MET A 510 -5.98 -1.78 -4.75
N ASN A 511 -5.85 -1.17 -3.56
CA ASN A 511 -6.42 0.15 -3.27
C ASN A 511 -6.02 1.18 -4.34
N MET A 512 -6.97 2.03 -4.75
CA MET A 512 -6.69 3.12 -5.68
C MET A 512 -6.33 4.38 -4.90
N TYR A 513 -5.12 4.90 -5.10
CA TYR A 513 -4.59 6.04 -4.35
C TYR A 513 -4.52 7.31 -5.18
N ARG A 514 -4.82 8.45 -4.54
CA ARG A 514 -4.40 9.78 -4.97
C ARG A 514 -3.74 10.49 -3.79
N MET A 515 -2.58 11.08 -4.05
CA MET A 515 -1.82 11.85 -3.07
C MET A 515 -1.61 13.28 -3.58
N VAL A 516 -1.77 14.24 -2.69
CA VAL A 516 -1.65 15.68 -2.95
C VAL A 516 -0.81 16.29 -1.84
N THR A 517 0.09 17.21 -2.17
CA THR A 517 0.92 17.91 -1.18
C THR A 517 0.67 19.40 -1.23
N THR A 518 0.51 20.04 -0.08
CA THR A 518 0.30 21.49 0.03
C THR A 518 1.62 22.25 -0.12
N ASP A 519 1.95 22.65 -1.33
CA ASP A 519 3.11 23.52 -1.60
C ASP A 519 2.79 24.97 -1.15
N PRO A 520 3.43 25.49 -0.08
CA PRO A 520 3.10 26.81 0.45
C PRO A 520 3.41 27.96 -0.52
N ASP A 521 4.27 27.74 -1.52
CA ASP A 521 4.64 28.75 -2.52
C ASP A 521 3.73 28.70 -3.76
N LYS A 522 2.79 27.74 -3.81
CA LYS A 522 1.84 27.63 -4.91
C LYS A 522 0.86 28.80 -4.89
N LEU A 523 0.87 29.57 -5.98
CA LEU A 523 -0.11 30.63 -6.23
C LEU A 523 -1.37 30.10 -6.95
N SER A 524 -2.46 30.86 -6.81
CA SER A 524 -3.68 30.76 -7.61
C SER A 524 -3.38 30.98 -9.10
N SER A 525 -4.31 30.59 -9.97
CA SER A 525 -4.14 30.70 -11.42
C SER A 525 -3.96 32.14 -11.93
N ASP A 526 -4.48 33.13 -11.20
CA ASP A 526 -4.29 34.56 -11.47
C ASP A 526 -3.02 35.14 -10.83
N GLY A 527 -2.33 34.37 -9.99
CA GLY A 527 -1.03 34.73 -9.40
C GLY A 527 -1.09 35.69 -8.23
N TYR A 528 -2.26 35.98 -7.67
CA TYR A 528 -2.41 36.99 -6.61
C TYR A 528 -2.54 36.42 -5.19
N GLU A 529 -3.06 35.20 -5.06
CA GLU A 529 -3.34 34.57 -3.76
C GLU A 529 -2.55 33.28 -3.61
N TYR A 530 -2.15 32.92 -2.39
CA TYR A 530 -1.59 31.61 -2.13
C TYR A 530 -2.69 30.57 -2.16
N TYR A 531 -2.50 29.52 -2.95
CA TYR A 531 -3.51 28.49 -3.20
C TYR A 531 -3.90 27.74 -1.91
N TRP A 532 -2.92 27.53 -1.04
CA TRP A 532 -3.08 26.82 0.23
C TRP A 532 -3.10 27.76 1.44
N ASP A 533 -3.49 29.01 1.27
CA ASP A 533 -3.69 29.95 2.37
C ASP A 533 -4.92 29.58 3.22
N ASP A 534 -5.14 30.34 4.30
CA ASP A 534 -6.27 30.18 5.19
C ASP A 534 -7.60 30.18 4.41
N PRO A 535 -8.42 29.12 4.49
CA PRO A 535 -9.70 29.05 3.79
C PRO A 535 -10.64 30.23 4.05
N ARG A 536 -10.48 30.95 5.16
CA ARG A 536 -11.28 32.15 5.47
C ARG A 536 -10.94 33.34 4.56
N GLU A 537 -9.71 33.37 4.04
CA GLU A 537 -9.21 34.42 3.15
C GLU A 537 -9.42 34.03 1.68
N VAL A 538 -9.01 32.82 1.29
CA VAL A 538 -8.98 32.38 -0.12
C VAL A 538 -10.13 31.44 -0.51
N GLY A 539 -10.94 31.02 0.45
CA GLY A 539 -11.98 30.01 0.25
C GLY A 539 -13.38 30.56 -0.05
N SER A 540 -14.27 29.64 -0.37
CA SER A 540 -15.69 29.89 -0.59
C SER A 540 -16.51 29.50 0.64
N LYS A 541 -17.50 30.33 1.00
CA LYS A 541 -18.42 30.06 2.10
C LYS A 541 -19.37 28.92 1.72
N VAL A 542 -19.35 27.84 2.50
CA VAL A 542 -20.28 26.70 2.39
C VAL A 542 -21.29 26.77 3.52
N THR A 543 -22.58 26.85 3.17
CA THR A 543 -23.69 26.88 4.15
C THR A 543 -24.34 25.50 4.20
N GLN A 544 -24.44 24.93 5.40
CA GLN A 544 -25.06 23.64 5.66
C GLN A 544 -26.59 23.78 5.79
N SER A 545 -27.31 22.66 5.73
CA SER A 545 -28.77 22.63 5.81
C SER A 545 -29.33 23.15 7.14
N ASP A 546 -28.53 23.10 8.21
CA ASP A 546 -28.88 23.64 9.54
C ASP A 546 -28.59 25.15 9.69
N GLY A 547 -28.10 25.81 8.63
CA GLY A 547 -27.73 27.22 8.62
C GLY A 547 -26.33 27.52 9.15
N SER A 548 -25.62 26.53 9.70
CA SER A 548 -24.20 26.68 10.03
C SER A 548 -23.37 26.83 8.75
N PHE A 549 -22.19 27.43 8.86
CA PHE A 549 -21.31 27.61 7.71
C PHE A 549 -19.84 27.42 8.08
N TYR A 550 -19.05 27.18 7.05
CA TYR A 550 -17.58 27.16 7.10
C TYR A 550 -17.03 27.67 5.77
N TYR A 551 -15.72 27.89 5.70
CA TYR A 551 -15.05 28.21 4.44
C TYR A 551 -14.30 27.00 3.91
N ARG A 552 -14.39 26.77 2.60
CA ARG A 552 -13.69 25.70 1.89
C ARG A 552 -12.70 26.35 0.93
N GLY A 553 -11.42 26.04 1.09
CA GLY A 553 -10.37 26.50 0.18
C GLY A 553 -10.50 25.88 -1.22
N PRO A 554 -9.64 26.31 -2.16
CA PRO A 554 -9.53 25.70 -3.48
C PRO A 554 -9.33 24.18 -3.41
N GLY A 555 -9.86 23.45 -4.39
CA GLY A 555 -9.79 21.98 -4.41
C GLY A 555 -8.70 21.46 -5.32
N PHE A 556 -7.85 20.56 -4.86
CA PHE A 556 -6.78 20.00 -5.68
C PHE A 556 -6.91 18.49 -5.77
N GLY A 557 -6.90 17.96 -6.99
CA GLY A 557 -7.27 16.57 -7.20
C GLY A 557 -7.16 16.10 -8.63
N SER A 558 -7.93 15.08 -8.96
CA SER A 558 -7.92 14.36 -10.22
C SER A 558 -9.34 14.14 -10.71
N SER A 559 -9.64 14.53 -11.95
CA SER A 559 -10.92 14.21 -12.60
C SER A 559 -11.01 12.75 -13.07
N THR A 560 -9.87 12.08 -13.19
CA THR A 560 -9.72 10.71 -13.69
C THR A 560 -9.30 9.72 -12.59
N PHE A 561 -9.74 9.95 -11.35
CA PHE A 561 -9.30 9.16 -10.20
C PHE A 561 -9.54 7.65 -10.39
N ILE A 562 -10.73 7.24 -10.87
CA ILE A 562 -10.96 5.84 -11.26
C ILE A 562 -12.12 5.71 -12.26
N LYS A 563 -11.95 4.86 -13.27
CA LYS A 563 -13.00 4.49 -14.24
C LYS A 563 -14.14 3.73 -13.54
N HIS A 564 -15.38 4.00 -13.92
CA HIS A 564 -16.56 3.28 -13.42
C HIS A 564 -16.51 1.79 -13.73
N SER A 565 -15.94 1.40 -14.88
CA SER A 565 -15.73 -0.01 -15.22
C SER A 565 -14.77 -0.69 -14.24
N ARG A 566 -13.72 0.01 -13.79
CA ARG A 566 -12.75 -0.51 -12.82
C ARG A 566 -13.32 -0.65 -11.41
N LEU A 567 -14.28 0.17 -11.01
CA LEU A 567 -14.98 -0.01 -9.72
C LEU A 567 -15.63 -1.39 -9.58
N ARG A 568 -16.06 -1.97 -10.70
CA ARG A 568 -16.70 -3.29 -10.75
C ARG A 568 -15.71 -4.44 -10.94
N SER A 569 -14.43 -4.15 -11.17
CA SER A 569 -13.41 -5.17 -11.46
C SER A 569 -12.89 -5.90 -10.22
N ARG A 570 -13.06 -5.29 -9.04
CA ARG A 570 -12.58 -5.79 -7.73
C ARG A 570 -13.62 -5.49 -6.64
N GLN A 571 -13.24 -5.55 -5.37
CA GLN A 571 -14.13 -5.33 -4.23
C GLN A 571 -14.13 -3.86 -3.75
N PHE A 572 -14.05 -2.88 -4.67
CA PHE A 572 -14.16 -1.46 -4.32
C PHE A 572 -15.55 -1.10 -3.79
N ILE A 573 -16.58 -1.73 -4.36
CA ILE A 573 -17.96 -1.65 -3.89
C ILE A 573 -18.32 -3.02 -3.33
N LYS A 574 -18.56 -3.11 -2.02
CA LYS A 574 -18.90 -4.34 -1.31
C LYS A 574 -20.04 -4.03 -0.34
N GLY A 575 -21.13 -4.81 -0.40
CA GLY A 575 -22.35 -4.47 0.35
C GLY A 575 -23.00 -3.15 -0.06
N ASP A 576 -22.81 -2.73 -1.31
CA ASP A 576 -23.19 -1.41 -1.84
C ASP A 576 -22.52 -0.21 -1.15
N ASP A 577 -21.35 -0.45 -0.56
CA ASP A 577 -20.57 0.56 0.13
C ASP A 577 -19.19 0.72 -0.50
N ALA A 578 -18.71 1.96 -0.51
CA ALA A 578 -17.33 2.31 -0.82
C ALA A 578 -16.66 2.95 0.41
N ILE A 579 -15.41 2.58 0.66
CA ILE A 579 -14.65 3.04 1.82
C ILE A 579 -13.43 3.82 1.34
N PHE A 580 -13.34 5.07 1.77
CA PHE A 580 -12.17 5.93 1.57
C PHE A 580 -11.34 5.98 2.85
N LEU A 581 -10.04 5.71 2.72
CA LEU A 581 -9.04 5.84 3.76
C LEU A 581 -8.29 7.15 3.55
N LEU A 582 -8.29 8.01 4.57
CA LEU A 582 -7.81 9.39 4.46
C LEU A 582 -6.74 9.69 5.52
N SER A 583 -5.69 10.40 5.13
CA SER A 583 -4.65 10.90 6.04
C SER A 583 -4.08 12.21 5.53
N LEU A 584 -3.66 13.10 6.42
CA LEU A 584 -2.93 14.32 6.11
C LEU A 584 -1.72 14.39 7.04
N ASP A 585 -0.54 14.13 6.50
CA ASP A 585 0.71 14.01 7.25
C ASP A 585 1.71 15.11 6.84
N ASP A 586 2.46 15.62 7.81
CA ASP A 586 3.58 16.52 7.53
C ASP A 586 4.74 15.73 6.93
N ILE A 587 5.24 16.18 5.77
CA ILE A 587 6.39 15.56 5.09
C ILE A 587 7.56 16.53 4.90
N SER A 588 7.59 17.65 5.63
CA SER A 588 8.62 18.68 5.52
C SER A 588 10.04 18.17 5.80
N ASP A 589 10.19 17.08 6.58
CA ASP A 589 11.47 16.41 6.78
C ASP A 589 12.12 15.93 5.46
N LEU A 590 11.32 15.69 4.41
CA LEU A 590 11.81 15.28 3.09
C LEU A 590 12.43 16.44 2.27
N LEU A 591 12.33 17.68 2.76
CA LEU A 591 13.05 18.84 2.21
C LEU A 591 14.54 18.78 2.52
N LEU A 592 14.93 18.08 3.60
CA LEU A 592 16.33 17.93 3.95
C LEU A 592 16.99 17.07 2.86
N PRO A 593 18.09 17.56 2.24
CA PRO A 593 18.85 16.76 1.31
C PRO A 593 19.29 15.48 2.01
N GLN A 594 19.13 14.35 1.32
CA GLN A 594 19.70 13.11 1.83
C GLN A 594 21.22 13.25 1.90
N PRO A 595 21.88 12.72 2.95
CA PRO A 595 23.31 12.92 3.13
C PRO A 595 24.07 12.36 1.92
N LEU A 596 24.78 13.24 1.21
CA LEU A 596 25.82 12.81 0.28
C LEU A 596 26.91 12.08 1.08
N PRO A 597 27.51 10.98 0.57
CA PRO A 597 28.61 10.34 1.24
C PRO A 597 29.71 11.38 1.47
N ARG A 598 30.33 11.34 2.65
CA ARG A 598 31.63 11.98 2.82
C ARG A 598 32.55 11.33 1.79
N SER A 599 33.09 12.13 0.87
CA SER A 599 34.04 11.61 -0.11
C SER A 599 35.16 10.87 0.64
N ALA A 600 35.58 9.74 0.09
CA ALA A 600 36.66 8.92 0.63
C ALA A 600 37.99 9.71 0.79
N ASP A 601 38.07 10.94 0.28
CA ASP A 601 39.19 11.86 0.44
C ASP A 601 39.46 12.26 1.90
N TYR A 602 38.47 12.17 2.80
CA TYR A 602 38.69 12.42 4.23
C TYR A 602 39.21 11.21 5.01
N ALA A 603 39.15 10.00 4.44
CA ALA A 603 39.76 8.81 5.04
C ALA A 603 41.28 8.82 4.84
N GLU A 604 41.78 9.30 3.68
CA GLU A 604 43.21 9.51 3.47
C GLU A 604 43.75 10.72 4.24
N ALA A 605 42.97 11.80 4.40
CA ALA A 605 43.39 12.95 5.21
C ALA A 605 43.49 12.64 6.72
N SER A 606 42.73 11.66 7.25
CA SER A 606 42.89 11.16 8.62
C SER A 606 44.03 10.15 8.76
N ALA A 607 44.32 9.36 7.72
CA ALA A 607 45.47 8.46 7.71
C ALA A 607 46.81 9.21 7.55
N MET A 608 46.83 10.33 6.82
CA MET A 608 48.00 11.20 6.68
C MET A 608 48.28 12.11 7.89
N LYS A 609 47.32 12.30 8.81
CA LYS A 609 47.52 13.05 10.07
C LYS A 609 47.96 12.19 11.26
N ALA A 610 48.13 10.88 11.07
CA ALA A 610 48.65 9.97 12.09
C ALA A 610 50.15 9.63 11.92
N GLY A 611 50.84 10.26 10.96
CA GLY A 611 52.25 9.99 10.63
C GLY A 611 53.29 10.93 11.26
N ASP A 612 52.88 12.09 11.79
CA ASP A 612 53.79 13.09 12.35
C ASP A 612 53.52 13.31 13.84
N GLN A 613 54.07 12.42 14.66
CA GLN A 613 54.36 12.74 16.05
C GLN A 613 55.71 12.13 16.43
N GLU A 614 56.74 12.97 16.30
CA GLU A 614 58.08 12.73 16.84
C GLU A 614 58.00 12.43 18.35
N THR A 615 58.67 11.36 18.71
CA THR A 615 58.95 10.90 20.08
C THR A 615 59.73 11.91 20.91
N PRO A 616 59.45 11.98 22.23
CA PRO A 616 60.49 12.26 23.21
C PRO A 616 60.82 11.01 24.04
N GLN A 617 62.12 10.71 24.12
CA GLN A 617 62.71 9.73 25.03
C GLN A 617 62.39 10.02 26.51
N ALA A 618 62.02 8.99 27.26
CA ALA A 618 62.38 8.85 28.67
C ALA A 618 62.39 7.36 29.08
N THR A 619 63.41 7.01 29.84
CA THR A 619 63.91 5.66 30.18
C THR A 619 63.42 5.12 31.53
N ALA A 620 63.38 3.77 31.64
CA ALA A 620 63.52 2.91 32.86
C ALA A 620 62.30 2.81 33.81
N SER A 621 61.92 1.72 34.49
CA SER A 621 62.42 0.34 34.69
C SER A 621 61.36 -0.52 35.44
N ASN A 622 61.57 -1.86 35.44
CA ASN A 622 61.10 -2.96 36.31
C ASN A 622 59.81 -3.70 35.90
N HIS A 623 59.83 -4.94 35.40
CA HIS A 623 60.36 -6.27 35.83
C HIS A 623 59.49 -7.05 36.83
N MET A 624 58.83 -8.12 36.33
CA MET A 624 58.74 -9.53 36.81
C MET A 624 57.52 -10.19 36.13
N LEU A 625 57.47 -11.44 35.68
CA LEU A 625 58.41 -12.54 35.50
C LEU A 625 57.64 -13.59 34.66
N ILE A 626 58.18 -14.13 33.57
CA ILE A 626 57.68 -15.36 32.92
C ILE A 626 58.86 -16.33 32.83
N VAL A 627 58.72 -17.50 33.45
CA VAL A 627 59.64 -18.64 33.27
C VAL A 627 58.85 -19.78 32.65
N VAL A 628 59.35 -20.23 31.50
CA VAL A 628 58.97 -21.44 30.75
C VAL A 628 59.75 -22.62 31.31
N VAL A 629 59.12 -23.79 31.48
CA VAL A 629 59.81 -25.09 31.44
C VAL A 629 58.93 -26.14 30.75
N ALA A 630 59.49 -26.74 29.70
CA ALA A 630 59.03 -27.93 28.99
C ALA A 630 59.72 -29.20 29.53
N MET A 631 59.11 -30.38 29.33
CA MET A 631 59.70 -31.74 29.19
C MET A 631 58.57 -32.79 29.37
N CYS A 632 58.51 -34.02 28.82
CA CYS A 632 59.05 -34.75 27.65
C CYS A 632 58.49 -36.21 27.74
N VAL A 633 58.51 -36.99 26.62
CA VAL A 633 58.52 -38.49 26.50
C VAL A 633 57.18 -39.27 26.68
N SER A 634 56.78 -40.37 26.00
CA SER A 634 57.00 -41.06 24.69
C SER A 634 56.09 -42.34 24.62
N ALA A 635 55.84 -42.86 23.40
CA ALA A 635 55.50 -44.27 23.00
C ALA A 635 54.06 -44.81 23.29
N ALA A 636 53.37 -45.68 22.52
CA ALA A 636 53.65 -46.72 21.48
C ALA A 636 52.31 -47.02 20.68
N ILE A 637 52.22 -47.12 19.34
CA ILE A 637 52.43 -48.24 18.38
C ILE A 637 51.32 -49.35 18.29
N PHE A 638 50.60 -49.38 17.12
CA PHE A 638 50.08 -50.53 16.27
C PHE A 638 48.97 -51.50 16.79
N VAL A 639 48.08 -52.22 16.05
CA VAL A 639 47.95 -52.91 14.70
C VAL A 639 46.40 -53.32 14.59
N VAL A 640 45.57 -53.09 13.54
CA VAL A 640 45.21 -53.89 12.31
C VAL A 640 43.79 -54.56 12.24
N SER A 641 43.03 -54.16 11.19
CA SER A 641 42.20 -54.87 10.17
C SER A 641 41.03 -55.88 10.39
N THR A 642 39.90 -55.58 9.71
CA THR A 642 39.06 -56.37 8.75
C THR A 642 38.40 -57.72 9.08
N VAL A 643 37.06 -57.82 8.85
CA VAL A 643 36.27 -58.91 8.19
C VAL A 643 34.92 -58.29 7.74
N ARG A 644 34.52 -58.07 6.47
CA ARG A 644 34.09 -58.92 5.32
C ARG A 644 32.84 -59.84 5.52
N LEU A 645 31.76 -59.45 4.82
CA LEU A 645 30.84 -60.26 3.97
C LEU A 645 29.78 -61.22 4.56
N GLY A 646 28.53 -61.02 4.09
CA GLY A 646 27.46 -62.04 3.97
C GLY A 646 26.15 -61.45 3.43
N LYS A 647 26.00 -61.26 2.10
CA LYS A 647 25.00 -61.87 1.18
C LYS A 647 23.60 -62.10 1.82
N ALA A 648 22.54 -61.40 1.41
CA ALA A 648 21.78 -61.45 0.14
C ALA A 648 21.01 -62.77 -0.11
N TRP A 649 19.70 -62.64 -0.39
CA TRP A 649 18.73 -63.51 -1.12
C TRP A 649 17.37 -63.53 -0.38
N LYS A 650 16.17 -63.58 -0.99
CA LYS A 650 15.64 -63.37 -2.35
C LYS A 650 14.08 -63.46 -2.23
N GLU A 651 13.36 -62.68 -3.05
CA GLU A 651 12.09 -62.97 -3.77
C GLU A 651 10.82 -63.56 -3.09
N HIS A 652 9.71 -62.77 -3.09
CA HIS A 652 8.36 -62.97 -3.73
C HIS A 652 7.59 -64.33 -3.69
N PRO A 653 6.26 -64.45 -4.05
CA PRO A 653 5.15 -63.47 -4.28
C PRO A 653 3.71 -63.93 -3.83
N THR A 654 2.68 -63.15 -4.25
CA THR A 654 1.29 -63.52 -4.67
C THR A 654 0.17 -63.86 -3.65
N LYS A 655 -0.95 -63.08 -3.65
CA LYS A 655 -2.23 -63.25 -4.41
C LYS A 655 -3.55 -62.93 -3.66
N ASP A 656 -4.41 -62.17 -4.35
CA ASP A 656 -5.88 -62.22 -4.52
C ASP A 656 -6.90 -62.05 -3.35
N LEU A 657 -7.65 -60.92 -3.41
CA LEU A 657 -9.13 -60.70 -3.50
C LEU A 657 -10.12 -61.50 -2.60
N PRO A 658 -11.37 -61.01 -2.29
CA PRO A 658 -12.21 -60.18 -3.16
C PRO A 658 -13.02 -59.01 -2.55
N SER A 659 -13.58 -58.25 -3.49
CA SER A 659 -14.58 -57.18 -3.50
C SER A 659 -15.94 -57.49 -2.86
N VAL A 660 -16.62 -56.47 -2.29
CA VAL A 660 -18.08 -56.27 -2.36
C VAL A 660 -18.41 -54.76 -2.39
N LEU A 661 -19.34 -54.40 -3.29
CA LEU A 661 -19.95 -53.09 -3.54
C LEU A 661 -20.81 -52.57 -2.37
N ILE A 662 -21.11 -51.26 -2.31
CA ILE A 662 -22.46 -50.68 -2.55
C ILE A 662 -22.41 -49.14 -2.34
N SER A 663 -23.09 -48.45 -3.26
CA SER A 663 -23.41 -47.03 -3.27
C SER A 663 -24.39 -46.60 -2.17
N ALA A 664 -24.23 -45.38 -1.66
CA ALA A 664 -25.29 -44.36 -1.51
C ALA A 664 -24.64 -43.01 -1.27
#